data_AF-Q5GYV5-F1
#
_entry.id   AF-Q5GYV5-F1
#
_cell.length_a   1.000
_cell.length_b   1.000
_cell.length_c   1.000
_cell.angle_alpha   90.00
_cell.angle_beta   90.00
_cell.angle_gamma   90.00
#
_symmetry.space_group_name_H-M   'P 1'
#
loop_
_entity.id
_entity.type
_entity.pdbx_description
1 polymer ?
#
loop_
_entity_poly.entity_id
_entity_poly.type
_entity_poly.pdbx_seq_one_letter_code
_entity_poly.pdbx_strand_id
1 'polypeptide(L)'
;MLEAYRHNVAERAALGIPPLPLTAQQTAEVIELLKAPPAGEEEFLVELLSQRVPAGVDDAAKVKASYLAAVAFGTEKTALISPTRATELLGTMLGGYNIQPLIDLLDNAELGATAAEALKHTLLVFDAFHDVQEKAEAGNAHATSVLQSWADAEWFTSKPQVPQSLTVTVFKVPGETNTDDLSPAPDATTRPDIPLHALAMLKNKRDGAAFEPEEDGKRGPIQAIADLKDKGHLVAYVGDVVGTGSSRKSATNSVLWWTGEDIPYIPNKRFGGVCLGSKIAPIFYNTMEDAGALPIELDVSQMEHGDVVELRPYDGKALKNGQVIAEFAMKSDVLFDEVRAGGRIPLIVGRGLTAKAREFLGLPASDLFRLPMDPPDTGKGFSLAQKMVGRACGLPEGQGMRPGTYCEPKMTSVGSQDTTGPMTRDELKDLACLGFSADLVMQSFCHTAAYPKPVDVKTHHTLPEFISTRGGISLRPGDGVIHSWLNRMLLPDTVGTGGDSHTRFPIGISFPAGSGLVAFAAATGVMPLDMPESVLVRFKGEMQPGVTLRDLVNAIPLYAIKDGLLTVAKQGKKNIFSGRILEIEGLPNLKVEQAFELSDASAERSAAGCTVHLDKAPIIEYLTSNITLLRWMIAEGYADARTLGRRIKKMEEWLANPQLLQPDADAEYAAVIEIDLADIHEPIVACPNDPDDVKTLSEVAGAAIDEVFIGSCMTNIGHFRAAAKLLEGKRDIPTRLWVAPPTKMDASELTKEGHYGTFGAAGARMEMPGCSLCMGNQAQAREGATVFSTSTRNFPNRLGRNTNVYLGSAELAAICSRLGRIPTKDEYMADVGVIKTSGEQIYRYMNFDQIQEYQDVADTVAA
;
A
#
# COMPACT_ATOMS: atom_id res chain seq x y z
N MET A 1 32.50 15.52 -12.22
CA MET A 1 31.53 14.44 -12.43
C MET A 1 32.13 13.04 -12.25
N LEU A 2 32.95 12.53 -13.19
CA LEU A 2 33.42 11.13 -13.19
C LEU A 2 34.15 10.71 -11.91
N GLU A 3 35.01 11.57 -11.37
CA GLU A 3 35.72 11.29 -10.11
C GLU A 3 34.74 11.12 -8.93
N ALA A 4 33.76 12.02 -8.79
CA ALA A 4 32.73 11.94 -7.76
C ALA A 4 31.83 10.69 -7.96
N TYR A 5 31.50 10.35 -9.21
CA TYR A 5 30.75 9.13 -9.51
C TYR A 5 31.54 7.87 -9.13
N ARG A 6 32.82 7.79 -9.49
CA ARG A 6 33.71 6.67 -9.13
C ARG A 6 33.92 6.56 -7.62
N HIS A 7 33.99 7.69 -6.92
CA HIS A 7 34.02 7.69 -5.46
C HIS A 7 32.74 7.05 -4.89
N ASN A 8 31.57 7.44 -5.40
CA ASN A 8 30.30 6.81 -5.00
C ASN A 8 30.25 5.31 -5.35
N VAL A 9 30.76 4.92 -6.52
CA VAL A 9 30.90 3.50 -6.90
C VAL A 9 31.76 2.76 -5.89
N ALA A 10 32.91 3.30 -5.48
CA ALA A 10 33.80 2.68 -4.50
C ALA A 10 33.15 2.57 -3.11
N GLU A 11 32.49 3.62 -2.64
CA GLU A 11 31.75 3.61 -1.35
C GLU A 11 30.65 2.54 -1.33
N ARG A 12 29.92 2.38 -2.43
CA ARG A 12 28.81 1.42 -2.52
C ARG A 12 29.28 0.00 -2.80
N ALA A 13 30.36 -0.17 -3.56
CA ALA A 13 31.03 -1.46 -3.73
C ALA A 13 31.52 -2.03 -2.38
N ALA A 14 31.97 -1.18 -1.45
CA ALA A 14 32.33 -1.59 -0.10
C ALA A 14 31.15 -2.16 0.72
N LEU A 15 29.91 -1.84 0.33
CA LEU A 15 28.67 -2.41 0.90
C LEU A 15 28.15 -3.62 0.11
N GLY A 16 28.77 -3.94 -1.04
CA GLY A 16 28.33 -4.99 -1.97
C GLY A 16 27.12 -4.60 -2.83
N ILE A 17 26.90 -3.31 -3.10
CA ILE A 17 25.72 -2.81 -3.83
C ILE A 17 26.13 -1.88 -4.99
N PRO A 18 25.32 -1.78 -6.07
CA PRO A 18 25.62 -0.89 -7.20
C PRO A 18 25.55 0.59 -6.84
N PRO A 19 26.13 1.48 -7.67
CA PRO A 19 25.99 2.93 -7.53
C PRO A 19 24.53 3.37 -7.65
N LEU A 20 24.24 4.58 -7.17
CA LEU A 20 22.93 5.22 -7.39
C LEU A 20 22.72 5.51 -8.89
N PRO A 21 21.45 5.55 -9.36
CA PRO A 21 21.14 6.08 -10.68
C PRO A 21 21.58 7.53 -10.81
N LEU A 22 21.86 7.96 -12.04
CA LEU A 22 22.25 9.33 -12.33
C LEU A 22 21.10 10.30 -12.07
N THR A 23 21.42 11.40 -11.39
CA THR A 23 20.53 12.57 -11.29
C THR A 23 20.46 13.34 -12.61
N ALA A 24 19.47 14.21 -12.77
CA ALA A 24 19.36 15.06 -13.96
C ALA A 24 20.62 15.90 -14.23
N GLN A 25 21.25 16.45 -13.18
CA GLN A 25 22.51 17.18 -13.28
C GLN A 25 23.64 16.26 -13.76
N GLN A 26 23.80 15.08 -13.16
CA GLN A 26 24.84 14.14 -13.58
C GLN A 26 24.63 13.66 -15.01
N THR A 27 23.38 13.41 -15.44
CA THR A 27 23.06 13.06 -16.82
C THR A 27 23.47 14.18 -17.78
N ALA A 28 23.21 15.45 -17.45
CA ALA A 28 23.66 16.59 -18.25
C ALA A 28 25.20 16.66 -18.32
N GLU A 29 25.89 16.42 -17.21
CA GLU A 29 27.35 16.37 -17.17
C GLU A 29 27.92 15.20 -17.99
N VAL A 30 27.29 14.01 -18.00
CA VAL A 30 27.66 12.90 -18.90
C VAL A 30 27.49 13.30 -20.36
N ILE A 31 26.42 14.01 -20.70
CA ILE A 31 26.16 14.46 -22.08
C ILE A 31 27.25 15.40 -22.57
N GLU A 32 27.72 16.34 -21.74
CA GLU A 32 28.83 17.21 -22.12
C GLU A 32 30.14 16.43 -22.30
N LEU A 33 30.38 15.40 -21.48
CA LEU A 33 31.50 14.49 -21.68
C LEU A 33 31.35 13.64 -22.95
N LEU A 34 30.15 13.22 -23.34
CA LEU A 34 29.91 12.50 -24.60
C LEU A 34 30.19 13.36 -25.85
N LYS A 35 30.12 14.69 -25.74
CA LYS A 35 30.48 15.62 -26.83
C LYS A 35 31.99 15.78 -26.98
N ALA A 36 32.74 15.69 -25.88
CA ALA A 36 34.20 15.79 -25.85
C ALA A 36 34.79 14.73 -24.90
N PRO A 37 34.78 13.44 -25.31
CA PRO A 37 35.11 12.35 -24.40
C PRO A 37 36.59 12.37 -24.02
N PRO A 38 36.94 12.24 -22.73
CA PRO A 38 38.30 11.96 -22.33
C PRO A 38 38.75 10.60 -22.91
N ALA A 39 40.01 10.51 -23.30
CA ALA A 39 40.55 9.29 -23.89
C ALA A 39 40.42 8.08 -22.94
N GLY A 40 39.84 6.99 -23.41
CA GLY A 40 39.62 5.76 -22.66
C GLY A 40 38.33 5.74 -21.84
N GLU A 41 37.51 6.79 -21.89
CA GLU A 41 36.23 6.89 -21.17
C GLU A 41 35.02 6.68 -22.09
N GLU A 42 35.23 6.50 -23.39
CA GLU A 42 34.20 6.51 -24.43
C GLU A 42 33.09 5.50 -24.16
N GLU A 43 33.46 4.23 -23.94
CA GLU A 43 32.51 3.13 -23.69
C GLU A 43 31.79 3.31 -22.35
N PHE A 44 32.52 3.73 -21.31
CA PHE A 44 31.97 3.95 -19.98
C PHE A 44 30.92 5.07 -19.98
N LEU A 45 31.15 6.16 -20.71
CA LEU A 45 30.17 7.25 -20.83
C LEU A 45 28.88 6.78 -21.53
N VAL A 46 28.99 5.96 -22.57
CA VAL A 46 27.84 5.37 -23.26
C VAL A 46 27.10 4.40 -22.32
N GLU A 47 27.82 3.60 -21.53
CA GLU A 47 27.24 2.72 -20.51
C GLU A 47 26.46 3.52 -19.46
N LEU A 48 27.03 4.60 -18.92
CA LEU A 48 26.38 5.46 -17.95
C LEU A 48 25.04 6.01 -18.48
N LEU A 49 25.04 6.57 -19.69
CA LEU A 49 23.82 7.10 -20.30
C LEU A 49 22.80 5.98 -20.59
N SER A 50 23.28 4.81 -21.02
CA SER A 50 22.42 3.69 -21.43
C SER A 50 21.80 2.98 -20.24
N GLN A 51 22.57 2.70 -19.18
CA GLN A 51 22.24 1.75 -18.12
C GLN A 51 22.01 2.39 -16.75
N ARG A 52 22.43 3.64 -16.51
CA ARG A 52 22.41 4.25 -15.17
C ARG A 52 21.44 5.43 -15.04
N VAL A 53 20.68 5.75 -16.08
CA VAL A 53 19.64 6.80 -16.04
C VAL A 53 18.27 6.15 -15.80
N PRO A 54 17.46 6.61 -14.83
CA PRO A 54 16.08 6.19 -14.68
C PRO A 54 15.24 6.38 -15.97
N ALA A 55 14.15 5.64 -16.09
CA ALA A 55 13.26 5.69 -17.24
C ALA A 55 12.00 6.53 -16.97
N GLY A 56 11.04 6.50 -17.89
CA GLY A 56 9.74 7.13 -17.66
C GLY A 56 9.81 8.67 -17.68
N VAL A 57 9.15 9.28 -16.71
CA VAL A 57 9.09 10.76 -16.53
C VAL A 57 9.96 11.27 -15.38
N ASP A 58 11.06 10.56 -15.07
CA ASP A 58 12.08 11.12 -14.19
C ASP A 58 12.80 12.32 -14.82
N ASP A 59 13.27 13.26 -14.00
CA ASP A 59 13.98 14.46 -14.49
C ASP A 59 15.26 14.08 -15.26
N ALA A 60 15.97 13.02 -14.85
CA ALA A 60 17.13 12.53 -15.57
C ALA A 60 16.76 11.88 -16.91
N ALA A 61 15.61 11.18 -16.94
CA ALA A 61 15.04 10.64 -18.17
C ALA A 61 14.69 11.75 -19.16
N LYS A 62 14.14 12.88 -18.68
CA LYS A 62 13.87 14.05 -19.53
C LYS A 62 15.12 14.56 -20.23
N VAL A 63 16.23 14.71 -19.48
CA VAL A 63 17.51 15.17 -20.02
C VAL A 63 18.06 14.17 -21.04
N LYS A 64 18.04 12.86 -20.71
CA LYS A 64 18.47 11.78 -21.62
C LYS A 64 17.64 11.76 -22.91
N ALA A 65 16.30 11.76 -22.82
CA ALA A 65 15.41 11.73 -23.97
C ALA A 65 15.64 12.93 -24.89
N SER A 66 15.75 14.14 -24.31
CA SER A 66 15.99 15.37 -25.09
C SER A 66 17.30 15.30 -25.90
N TYR A 67 18.38 14.81 -25.27
CA TYR A 67 19.66 14.67 -25.96
C TYR A 67 19.64 13.57 -27.03
N LEU A 68 19.10 12.39 -26.71
CA LEU A 68 19.01 11.29 -27.68
C LEU A 68 18.14 11.68 -28.88
N ALA A 69 17.03 12.40 -28.66
CA ALA A 69 16.22 12.95 -29.73
C ALA A 69 17.04 13.91 -30.62
N ALA A 70 17.80 14.84 -30.02
CA ALA A 70 18.65 15.76 -30.79
C ALA A 70 19.72 15.04 -31.63
N VAL A 71 20.31 13.96 -31.12
CA VAL A 71 21.25 13.12 -31.87
C VAL A 71 20.54 12.36 -33.00
N ALA A 72 19.36 11.79 -32.73
CA ALA A 72 18.57 11.08 -33.74
C ALA A 72 18.11 11.99 -34.88
N PHE A 73 17.67 13.22 -34.58
CA PHE A 73 17.31 14.23 -35.58
C PHE A 73 18.53 14.92 -36.24
N GLY A 74 19.75 14.64 -35.78
CA GLY A 74 20.99 15.19 -36.30
C GLY A 74 21.22 16.68 -35.97
N THR A 75 20.47 17.24 -35.03
CA THR A 75 20.68 18.61 -34.51
C THR A 75 21.83 18.67 -33.51
N GLU A 76 22.18 17.54 -32.89
CA GLU A 76 23.39 17.31 -32.12
C GLU A 76 24.22 16.19 -32.76
N LYS A 77 25.54 16.24 -32.62
CA LYS A 77 26.46 15.23 -33.18
C LYS A 77 27.45 14.77 -32.13
N THR A 78 27.67 13.47 -32.05
CA THR A 78 28.73 12.85 -31.26
C THR A 78 29.33 11.69 -32.05
N ALA A 79 30.61 11.40 -31.82
CA ALA A 79 31.28 10.24 -32.41
C ALA A 79 30.90 8.92 -31.72
N LEU A 80 30.27 8.97 -30.54
CA LEU A 80 30.06 7.81 -29.68
C LEU A 80 28.68 7.16 -29.82
N ILE A 81 27.69 7.93 -30.28
CA ILE A 81 26.29 7.47 -30.44
C ILE A 81 25.82 7.88 -31.83
N SER A 82 25.59 6.91 -32.70
CA SER A 82 25.00 7.16 -34.02
C SER A 82 23.52 7.55 -33.90
N PRO A 83 22.93 8.21 -34.91
CA PRO A 83 21.49 8.49 -34.92
C PRO A 83 20.63 7.23 -34.74
N THR A 84 21.00 6.11 -35.38
CA THR A 84 20.35 4.80 -35.19
C THR A 84 20.43 4.34 -33.74
N ARG A 85 21.61 4.40 -33.12
CA ARG A 85 21.79 4.00 -31.72
C ARG A 85 21.02 4.91 -30.77
N ALA A 86 20.92 6.20 -31.07
CA ALA A 86 20.11 7.12 -30.28
C ALA A 86 18.62 6.77 -30.33
N THR A 87 18.10 6.42 -31.52
CA THR A 87 16.73 5.91 -31.70
C THR A 87 16.49 4.61 -30.94
N GLU A 88 17.44 3.65 -30.98
CA GLU A 88 17.35 2.41 -30.19
C GLU A 88 17.29 2.72 -28.68
N LEU A 89 18.16 3.62 -28.19
CA LEU A 89 18.20 3.98 -26.79
C LEU A 89 16.92 4.71 -26.33
N LEU A 90 16.30 5.52 -27.18
CA LEU A 90 14.97 6.08 -26.91
C LEU A 90 13.94 4.96 -26.69
N GLY A 91 14.02 3.86 -27.43
CA GLY A 91 13.16 2.68 -27.26
C GLY A 91 13.32 1.94 -25.92
N THR A 92 14.40 2.19 -25.17
CA THR A 92 14.67 1.52 -23.88
C THR A 92 14.11 2.25 -22.66
N MET A 93 13.48 3.42 -22.85
CA MET A 93 13.12 4.32 -21.75
C MET A 93 11.72 4.08 -21.15
N LEU A 94 11.14 2.90 -21.36
CA LEU A 94 9.78 2.45 -20.98
C LEU A 94 8.63 3.26 -21.61
N GLY A 95 8.67 4.59 -21.53
CA GLY A 95 7.65 5.53 -22.00
C GLY A 95 7.85 6.94 -21.43
N GLY A 96 6.95 7.86 -21.75
CA GLY A 96 7.06 9.27 -21.35
C GLY A 96 7.82 10.12 -22.38
N TYR A 97 8.93 10.74 -21.98
CA TYR A 97 9.61 11.76 -22.81
C TYR A 97 10.22 11.23 -24.11
N ASN A 98 10.37 9.91 -24.25
CA ASN A 98 10.88 9.25 -25.44
C ASN A 98 9.82 9.00 -26.53
N ILE A 99 8.52 9.05 -26.18
CA ILE A 99 7.44 8.63 -27.09
C ILE A 99 7.32 9.55 -28.29
N GLN A 100 7.15 10.87 -28.08
CA GLN A 100 6.99 11.81 -29.19
C GLN A 100 8.18 11.79 -30.17
N PRO A 101 9.45 11.82 -29.71
CA PRO A 101 10.58 11.67 -30.62
C PRO A 101 10.55 10.39 -31.46
N LEU A 102 10.15 9.25 -30.89
CA LEU A 102 10.01 7.99 -31.65
C LEU A 102 8.91 8.07 -32.69
N ILE A 103 7.76 8.67 -32.36
CA ILE A 103 6.64 8.86 -33.29
C ILE A 103 7.04 9.77 -34.45
N ASP A 104 7.71 10.89 -34.17
CA ASP A 104 8.20 11.83 -35.18
C ASP A 104 9.22 11.17 -36.13
N LEU A 105 10.07 10.30 -35.60
CA LEU A 105 11.07 9.55 -36.38
C LEU A 105 10.45 8.52 -37.34
N LEU A 106 9.17 8.15 -37.20
CA LEU A 106 8.49 7.26 -38.16
C LEU A 106 8.46 7.86 -39.58
N ASP A 107 8.55 9.18 -39.74
CA ASP A 107 8.59 9.83 -41.06
C ASP A 107 10.00 9.88 -41.65
N ASN A 108 11.03 9.50 -40.88
CA ASN A 108 12.42 9.56 -41.32
C ASN A 108 12.79 8.35 -42.19
N ALA A 109 13.33 8.61 -43.39
CA ALA A 109 13.65 7.55 -44.36
C ALA A 109 14.72 6.54 -43.89
N GLU A 110 15.65 6.96 -43.03
CA GLU A 110 16.74 6.10 -42.54
C GLU A 110 16.41 5.48 -41.17
N LEU A 111 15.70 6.23 -40.32
CA LEU A 111 15.45 5.87 -38.92
C LEU A 111 14.05 5.33 -38.65
N GLY A 112 13.11 5.47 -39.58
CA GLY A 112 11.70 5.09 -39.40
C GLY A 112 11.52 3.61 -39.04
N ALA A 113 12.31 2.72 -39.64
CA ALA A 113 12.30 1.29 -39.29
C ALA A 113 12.80 1.03 -37.85
N THR A 114 13.82 1.76 -37.40
CA THR A 114 14.37 1.62 -36.03
C THR A 114 13.38 2.17 -35.00
N ALA A 115 12.75 3.31 -35.30
CA ALA A 115 11.73 3.90 -34.45
C ALA A 115 10.47 3.03 -34.36
N ALA A 116 10.05 2.43 -35.47
CA ALA A 116 8.97 1.45 -35.49
C ALA A 116 9.30 0.27 -34.57
N GLU A 117 10.48 -0.34 -34.71
CA GLU A 117 10.87 -1.48 -33.87
C GLU A 117 10.87 -1.14 -32.37
N ALA A 118 11.32 0.07 -32.00
CA ALA A 118 11.22 0.55 -30.64
C ALA A 118 9.75 0.67 -30.15
N LEU A 119 8.87 1.27 -30.96
CA LEU A 119 7.46 1.49 -30.60
C LEU A 119 6.67 0.18 -30.48
N LYS A 120 6.97 -0.84 -31.30
CA LYS A 120 6.32 -2.16 -31.23
C LYS A 120 6.37 -2.80 -29.84
N HIS A 121 7.46 -2.57 -29.09
CA HIS A 121 7.66 -3.11 -27.73
C HIS A 121 7.37 -2.09 -26.62
N THR A 122 6.94 -0.88 -26.97
CA THR A 122 6.63 0.19 -26.01
C THR A 122 5.16 0.14 -25.60
N LEU A 123 4.89 -0.11 -24.31
CA LEU A 123 3.52 -0.25 -23.79
C LEU A 123 2.91 1.09 -23.36
N LEU A 124 3.72 1.97 -22.77
CA LEU A 124 3.29 3.21 -22.13
C LEU A 124 3.12 4.35 -23.16
N VAL A 125 2.35 4.09 -24.22
CA VAL A 125 2.01 5.08 -25.26
C VAL A 125 0.77 5.91 -24.90
N PHE A 126 -0.14 5.35 -24.10
CA PHE A 126 -1.39 6.00 -23.66
C PHE A 126 -2.13 6.71 -24.82
N ASP A 127 -2.32 8.02 -24.72
CA ASP A 127 -3.04 8.81 -25.74
C ASP A 127 -2.22 9.02 -27.02
N ALA A 128 -0.88 8.91 -26.97
CA ALA A 128 -0.01 8.99 -28.14
C ALA A 128 -0.20 7.80 -29.11
N PHE A 129 -1.02 6.80 -28.72
CA PHE A 129 -1.59 5.83 -29.66
C PHE A 129 -2.26 6.52 -30.85
N HIS A 130 -3.01 7.61 -30.60
CA HIS A 130 -3.71 8.34 -31.65
C HIS A 130 -2.75 9.02 -32.63
N ASP A 131 -1.60 9.50 -32.18
CA ASP A 131 -0.59 10.10 -33.06
C ASP A 131 0.00 9.06 -34.04
N VAL A 132 0.20 7.81 -33.58
CA VAL A 132 0.60 6.70 -34.47
C VAL A 132 -0.53 6.31 -35.42
N GLN A 133 -1.77 6.31 -34.93
CA GLN A 133 -2.97 6.06 -35.73
C GLN A 133 -3.09 7.06 -36.88
N GLU A 134 -3.00 8.36 -36.60
CA GLU A 134 -3.08 9.43 -37.60
C GLU A 134 -2.01 9.28 -38.69
N LYS A 135 -0.78 8.91 -38.31
CA LYS A 135 0.30 8.64 -39.29
C LYS A 135 0.00 7.42 -40.17
N ALA A 136 -0.56 6.36 -39.59
CA ALA A 136 -0.94 5.16 -40.35
C ALA A 136 -2.09 5.46 -41.34
N GLU A 137 -3.10 6.23 -40.91
CA GLU A 137 -4.19 6.70 -41.77
C GLU A 137 -3.68 7.60 -42.92
N ALA A 138 -2.63 8.39 -42.66
CA ALA A 138 -1.92 9.18 -43.68
C ALA A 138 -1.02 8.35 -44.62
N GLY A 139 -0.94 7.02 -44.44
CA GLY A 139 -0.20 6.10 -45.31
C GLY A 139 1.26 5.85 -44.91
N ASN A 140 1.68 6.21 -43.69
CA ASN A 140 3.02 5.88 -43.21
C ASN A 140 3.14 4.37 -42.92
N ALA A 141 3.91 3.65 -43.75
CA ALA A 141 4.09 2.20 -43.64
C ALA A 141 4.73 1.75 -42.31
N HIS A 142 5.59 2.56 -41.70
CA HIS A 142 6.18 2.27 -40.39
C HIS A 142 5.12 2.34 -39.29
N ALA A 143 4.29 3.39 -39.28
CA ALA A 143 3.18 3.51 -38.34
C ALA A 143 2.17 2.37 -38.48
N THR A 144 1.81 1.99 -39.72
CA THR A 144 0.97 0.81 -39.98
C THR A 144 1.58 -0.46 -39.40
N SER A 145 2.89 -0.66 -39.54
CA SER A 145 3.58 -1.84 -38.98
C SER A 145 3.59 -1.88 -37.45
N VAL A 146 3.64 -0.71 -36.78
CA VAL A 146 3.54 -0.60 -35.33
C VAL A 146 2.16 -1.02 -34.85
N LEU A 147 1.09 -0.48 -35.46
CA LEU A 147 -0.29 -0.83 -35.11
C LEU A 147 -0.57 -2.32 -35.34
N GLN A 148 -0.05 -2.89 -36.44
CA GLN A 148 -0.17 -4.32 -36.72
C GLN A 148 0.54 -5.17 -35.65
N SER A 149 1.77 -4.82 -35.27
CA SER A 149 2.53 -5.53 -34.22
C SER A 149 1.83 -5.46 -32.85
N TRP A 150 1.28 -4.29 -32.47
CA TRP A 150 0.47 -4.18 -31.25
C TRP A 150 -0.79 -5.05 -31.32
N ALA A 151 -1.47 -5.08 -32.46
CA ALA A 151 -2.65 -5.91 -32.68
C ALA A 151 -2.34 -7.42 -32.64
N ASP A 152 -1.16 -7.82 -33.07
CA ASP A 152 -0.63 -9.19 -33.00
C ASP A 152 0.06 -9.49 -31.66
N ALA A 153 0.13 -8.51 -30.77
CA ALA A 153 0.75 -8.56 -29.45
C ALA A 153 2.20 -9.07 -29.46
N GLU A 154 3.02 -8.61 -30.41
CA GLU A 154 4.44 -9.01 -30.49
C GLU A 154 5.24 -8.64 -29.22
N TRP A 155 4.86 -7.55 -28.54
CA TRP A 155 5.40 -7.15 -27.23
C TRP A 155 5.27 -8.23 -26.15
N PHE A 156 4.26 -9.11 -26.28
CA PHE A 156 3.98 -10.22 -25.36
C PHE A 156 4.52 -11.54 -25.90
N THR A 157 4.30 -11.82 -27.20
CA THR A 157 4.68 -13.11 -27.79
C THR A 157 6.19 -13.28 -27.95
N SER A 158 6.95 -12.19 -28.02
CA SER A 158 8.42 -12.19 -28.02
C SER A 158 9.03 -12.57 -26.66
N LYS A 159 8.28 -12.46 -25.56
CA LYS A 159 8.75 -12.83 -24.22
C LYS A 159 8.61 -14.35 -23.98
N PRO A 160 9.55 -14.98 -23.24
CA PRO A 160 9.45 -16.40 -22.90
C PRO A 160 8.21 -16.67 -22.05
N GLN A 161 7.53 -17.78 -22.31
CA GLN A 161 6.44 -18.26 -21.46
C GLN A 161 6.99 -18.78 -20.13
N VAL A 162 6.14 -18.82 -19.10
CA VAL A 162 6.45 -19.55 -17.87
C VAL A 162 6.76 -21.01 -18.22
N PRO A 163 7.91 -21.56 -17.78
CA PRO A 163 8.27 -22.94 -18.10
C PRO A 163 7.27 -23.95 -17.55
N GLN A 164 7.06 -25.04 -18.29
CA GLN A 164 6.25 -26.18 -17.82
C GLN A 164 6.83 -26.82 -16.54
N SER A 165 8.15 -26.77 -16.39
CA SER A 165 8.89 -27.19 -15.21
C SER A 165 10.02 -26.20 -14.96
N LEU A 166 10.20 -25.79 -13.69
CA LEU A 166 11.31 -24.95 -13.25
C LEU A 166 11.97 -25.57 -12.01
N THR A 167 13.30 -25.52 -11.95
CA THR A 167 14.06 -25.95 -10.78
C THR A 167 14.42 -24.74 -9.93
N VAL A 168 14.10 -24.82 -8.64
CA VAL A 168 14.39 -23.75 -7.66
C VAL A 168 15.19 -24.29 -6.49
N THR A 169 16.03 -23.43 -5.91
CA THR A 169 16.70 -23.65 -4.63
C THR A 169 15.92 -22.93 -3.52
N VAL A 170 15.57 -23.64 -2.46
CA VAL A 170 14.72 -23.13 -1.37
C VAL A 170 15.50 -22.23 -0.41
N PHE A 171 15.07 -20.97 -0.26
CA PHE A 171 15.41 -20.12 0.88
C PHE A 171 14.24 -20.14 1.89
N LYS A 172 14.28 -21.10 2.82
CA LYS A 172 13.22 -21.30 3.83
C LYS A 172 13.39 -20.32 4.99
N VAL A 173 12.32 -19.59 5.31
CA VAL A 173 12.15 -18.77 6.51
C VAL A 173 11.01 -19.37 7.35
N PRO A 174 11.31 -19.95 8.53
CA PRO A 174 10.29 -20.61 9.33
C PRO A 174 9.31 -19.62 9.99
N GLY A 175 8.09 -20.09 10.21
CA GLY A 175 7.02 -19.36 10.87
C GLY A 175 6.37 -18.29 9.99
N GLU A 176 6.02 -17.17 10.62
CA GLU A 176 5.40 -16.03 9.95
C GLU A 176 6.47 -15.00 9.55
N THR A 177 6.54 -14.69 8.25
CA THR A 177 7.30 -13.56 7.72
C THR A 177 6.40 -12.34 7.63
N ASN A 178 6.58 -11.38 8.53
CA ASN A 178 5.94 -10.08 8.45
C ASN A 178 6.70 -9.17 7.46
N THR A 179 6.03 -8.21 6.83
CA THR A 179 6.74 -7.26 5.95
C THR A 179 7.74 -6.36 6.70
N ASP A 180 7.63 -6.20 8.02
CA ASP A 180 8.66 -5.56 8.85
C ASP A 180 9.93 -6.42 8.98
N ASP A 181 9.84 -7.75 8.88
CA ASP A 181 11.03 -8.63 8.83
C ASP A 181 11.83 -8.43 7.53
N LEU A 182 11.11 -8.19 6.43
CA LEU A 182 11.69 -8.00 5.10
C LEU A 182 12.14 -6.55 4.85
N SER A 183 11.49 -5.59 5.49
CA SER A 183 11.71 -4.16 5.32
C SER A 183 11.47 -3.44 6.64
N PRO A 184 12.46 -3.43 7.56
CA PRO A 184 12.26 -2.94 8.92
C PRO A 184 11.87 -1.46 9.00
N ALA A 185 11.02 -1.11 9.96
CA ALA A 185 10.54 0.25 10.14
C ALA A 185 11.64 1.32 10.34
N PRO A 186 12.72 1.08 11.12
CA PRO A 186 13.81 2.07 11.30
C PRO A 186 14.54 2.46 10.00
N ASP A 187 14.48 1.59 9.00
CA ASP A 187 15.13 1.72 7.69
C ASP A 187 14.18 2.27 6.63
N ALA A 188 12.97 2.72 7.00
CA ALA A 188 11.99 3.26 6.07
C ALA A 188 12.54 4.40 5.18
N THR A 189 13.52 5.14 5.69
CA THR A 189 14.17 6.26 5.00
C THR A 189 15.04 5.83 3.81
N THR A 190 15.43 4.56 3.71
CA THR A 190 16.25 4.04 2.59
C THR A 190 15.42 3.35 1.52
N ARG A 191 14.10 3.16 1.70
CA ARG A 191 13.23 2.38 0.79
C ARG A 191 13.32 2.73 -0.71
N PRO A 192 13.46 4.01 -1.12
CA PRO A 192 13.62 4.35 -2.54
C PRO A 192 14.95 3.88 -3.14
N ASP A 193 15.98 3.69 -2.31
CA ASP A 193 17.25 3.09 -2.70
C ASP A 193 17.19 1.58 -2.48
N ILE A 194 16.57 0.88 -3.43
CA ILE A 194 16.27 -0.56 -3.34
C ILE A 194 17.51 -1.39 -2.94
N PRO A 195 18.69 -1.25 -3.58
CA PRO A 195 19.86 -2.04 -3.21
C PRO A 195 20.34 -1.78 -1.78
N LEU A 196 20.34 -0.53 -1.33
CA LEU A 196 20.73 -0.18 0.03
C LEU A 196 19.74 -0.72 1.05
N HIS A 197 18.44 -0.57 0.77
CA HIS A 197 17.39 -1.03 1.67
C HIS A 197 17.37 -2.57 1.79
N ALA A 198 17.64 -3.28 0.69
CA ALA A 198 17.67 -4.73 0.66
C ALA A 198 18.73 -5.33 1.60
N LEU A 199 19.76 -4.57 2.00
CA LEU A 199 20.73 -4.98 3.02
C LEU A 199 20.08 -5.22 4.40
N ALA A 200 18.95 -4.56 4.69
CA ALA A 200 18.24 -4.65 5.96
C ALA A 200 17.24 -5.83 6.03
N MET A 201 16.99 -6.52 4.91
CA MET A 201 16.06 -7.66 4.86
C MET A 201 16.52 -8.77 5.80
N LEU A 202 15.65 -9.20 6.72
CA LEU A 202 15.93 -10.25 7.70
C LEU A 202 17.17 -9.98 8.56
N LYS A 203 17.47 -8.70 8.85
CA LYS A 203 18.65 -8.31 9.64
C LYS A 203 18.60 -8.70 11.12
N ASN A 204 17.41 -8.99 11.65
CA ASN A 204 17.24 -9.45 13.03
C ASN A 204 17.29 -10.98 13.04
N LYS A 205 18.00 -11.56 14.02
CA LYS A 205 18.00 -13.01 14.24
C LYS A 205 16.58 -13.57 14.36
N ARG A 206 16.39 -14.77 13.82
CA ARG A 206 15.11 -15.50 13.83
C ARG A 206 15.31 -16.90 14.35
N ASP A 207 14.50 -17.28 15.33
CA ASP A 207 14.54 -18.62 15.90
C ASP A 207 14.17 -19.67 14.85
N GLY A 208 14.95 -20.76 14.80
CA GLY A 208 14.74 -21.88 13.88
C GLY A 208 15.17 -21.64 12.43
N ALA A 209 15.61 -20.43 12.06
CA ALA A 209 16.13 -20.18 10.72
C ALA A 209 17.47 -20.90 10.51
N ALA A 210 17.68 -21.48 9.34
CA ALA A 210 18.94 -22.15 8.98
C ALA A 210 20.04 -21.17 8.52
N PHE A 211 19.82 -19.87 8.69
CA PHE A 211 20.72 -18.79 8.33
C PHE A 211 20.79 -17.78 9.48
N GLU A 212 21.86 -17.00 9.50
CA GLU A 212 22.06 -15.91 10.45
C GLU A 212 22.26 -14.60 9.68
N PRO A 213 21.78 -13.45 10.21
CA PRO A 213 22.15 -12.15 9.66
C PRO A 213 23.68 -11.97 9.73
N GLU A 214 24.26 -11.33 8.73
CA GLU A 214 25.71 -11.01 8.72
C GLU A 214 26.08 -10.08 9.90
N GLU A 215 25.17 -9.15 10.24
CA GLU A 215 25.25 -8.33 11.44
C GLU A 215 23.86 -8.19 12.07
N ASP A 216 23.64 -8.79 13.24
CA ASP A 216 22.34 -8.75 13.92
C ASP A 216 21.86 -7.30 14.17
N GLY A 217 20.63 -7.02 13.76
CA GLY A 217 19.99 -5.71 13.81
C GLY A 217 20.42 -4.72 12.72
N LYS A 218 21.37 -5.08 11.85
CA LYS A 218 21.97 -4.16 10.87
C LYS A 218 21.97 -4.69 9.43
N ARG A 219 22.38 -5.93 9.22
CA ARG A 219 22.60 -6.51 7.88
C ARG A 219 22.10 -7.95 7.80
N GLY A 220 21.28 -8.21 6.79
CA GLY A 220 20.64 -9.49 6.52
C GLY A 220 21.57 -10.64 6.11
N PRO A 221 21.02 -11.82 5.83
CA PRO A 221 21.75 -13.04 5.48
C PRO A 221 22.11 -13.07 3.97
N ILE A 222 22.83 -12.07 3.47
CA ILE A 222 23.05 -11.87 2.03
C ILE A 222 23.93 -12.99 1.46
N GLN A 223 25.02 -13.33 2.13
CA GLN A 223 25.89 -14.42 1.72
C GLN A 223 25.15 -15.77 1.68
N ALA A 224 24.24 -16.04 2.63
CA ALA A 224 23.45 -17.26 2.61
C ALA A 224 22.58 -17.36 1.35
N ILE A 225 21.98 -16.24 0.90
CA ILE A 225 21.22 -16.22 -0.36
C ILE A 225 22.16 -16.38 -1.56
N ALA A 226 23.34 -15.76 -1.54
CA ALA A 226 24.34 -15.91 -2.60
C ALA A 226 24.81 -17.37 -2.74
N ASP A 227 25.11 -18.05 -1.64
CA ASP A 227 25.52 -19.46 -1.61
C ASP A 227 24.44 -20.39 -2.22
N LEU A 228 23.15 -20.03 -2.07
CA LEU A 228 22.06 -20.76 -2.72
C LEU A 228 22.02 -20.56 -4.24
N LYS A 229 22.40 -19.37 -4.72
CA LYS A 229 22.50 -19.07 -6.15
C LYS A 229 23.63 -19.83 -6.83
N ASP A 230 24.73 -20.09 -6.11
CA ASP A 230 25.87 -20.84 -6.63
C ASP A 230 25.52 -22.28 -7.05
N LYS A 231 24.33 -22.78 -6.63
CA LYS A 231 23.77 -24.05 -7.12
C LYS A 231 23.24 -23.99 -8.55
N GLY A 232 23.20 -22.82 -9.18
CA GLY A 232 22.82 -22.63 -10.59
C GLY A 232 21.33 -22.62 -10.87
N HIS A 233 20.48 -22.46 -9.85
CA HIS A 233 19.03 -22.41 -9.97
C HIS A 233 18.47 -21.08 -9.44
N LEU A 234 17.23 -20.74 -9.81
CA LEU A 234 16.51 -19.62 -9.18
C LEU A 234 16.34 -19.88 -7.69
N VAL A 235 16.52 -18.86 -6.86
CA VAL A 235 16.23 -18.96 -5.43
C VAL A 235 14.76 -18.63 -5.20
N ALA A 236 14.02 -19.54 -4.58
CA ALA A 236 12.63 -19.31 -4.18
C ALA A 236 12.58 -18.89 -2.71
N TYR A 237 11.87 -17.80 -2.41
CA TYR A 237 11.55 -17.44 -1.03
C TYR A 237 10.44 -18.35 -0.52
N VAL A 238 10.65 -19.05 0.59
CA VAL A 238 9.68 -20.04 1.10
C VAL A 238 9.38 -19.77 2.57
N GLY A 239 8.11 -19.66 2.95
CA GLY A 239 7.72 -19.48 4.37
C GLY A 239 6.34 -20.06 4.68
N ASP A 240 6.04 -20.33 5.95
CA ASP A 240 4.76 -20.94 6.31
C ASP A 240 3.61 -19.95 6.15
N VAL A 241 3.79 -18.72 6.67
CA VAL A 241 2.92 -17.57 6.42
C VAL A 241 3.79 -16.41 5.93
N VAL A 242 3.47 -15.81 4.78
CA VAL A 242 4.33 -14.81 4.13
C VAL A 242 3.59 -13.50 3.87
N GLY A 243 4.23 -12.38 4.21
CA GLY A 243 3.84 -11.05 3.76
C GLY A 243 2.74 -10.38 4.58
N THR A 244 2.51 -10.81 5.82
CA THR A 244 1.52 -10.19 6.71
C THR A 244 1.93 -8.76 7.12
N GLY A 245 0.95 -7.95 7.52
CA GLY A 245 1.19 -6.62 8.07
C GLY A 245 1.11 -5.48 7.03
N SER A 246 2.18 -4.71 6.91
CA SER A 246 2.21 -3.46 6.13
C SER A 246 2.23 -3.70 4.62
N SER A 247 1.62 -2.81 3.84
CA SER A 247 1.63 -2.81 2.36
C SER A 247 2.95 -2.33 1.73
N ARG A 248 4.02 -2.19 2.51
CA ARG A 248 5.28 -1.59 2.05
C ARG A 248 5.90 -2.40 0.90
N LYS A 249 5.88 -1.82 -0.32
CA LYS A 249 6.47 -2.44 -1.52
C LYS A 249 7.96 -2.76 -1.36
N SER A 250 8.65 -2.06 -0.47
CA SER A 250 10.05 -2.30 -0.11
C SER A 250 10.33 -3.74 0.37
N ALA A 251 9.35 -4.42 0.97
CA ALA A 251 9.48 -5.84 1.32
C ALA A 251 9.67 -6.71 0.07
N THR A 252 8.76 -6.58 -0.91
CA THR A 252 8.87 -7.23 -2.22
C THR A 252 10.13 -6.80 -2.94
N ASN A 253 10.43 -5.50 -3.00
CA ASN A 253 11.65 -5.00 -3.66
C ASN A 253 12.91 -5.64 -3.08
N SER A 254 12.98 -5.85 -1.77
CA SER A 254 14.16 -6.46 -1.12
C SER A 254 14.28 -7.95 -1.42
N VAL A 255 13.16 -8.69 -1.40
CA VAL A 255 13.13 -10.10 -1.81
C VAL A 255 13.60 -10.21 -3.27
N LEU A 256 12.98 -9.46 -4.18
CA LEU A 256 13.30 -9.51 -5.61
C LEU A 256 14.69 -8.96 -5.94
N TRP A 257 15.22 -8.03 -5.13
CA TRP A 257 16.61 -7.61 -5.26
C TRP A 257 17.56 -8.81 -5.13
N TRP A 258 17.28 -9.69 -4.16
CA TRP A 258 18.10 -10.86 -3.90
C TRP A 258 17.70 -12.09 -4.71
N THR A 259 16.46 -12.26 -5.14
CA THR A 259 15.99 -13.51 -5.79
C THR A 259 15.51 -13.35 -7.23
N GLY A 260 15.25 -12.12 -7.67
CA GLY A 260 14.75 -11.80 -9.01
C GLY A 260 15.85 -11.50 -10.02
N GLU A 261 15.42 -10.93 -11.15
CA GLU A 261 16.25 -10.66 -12.33
C GLU A 261 16.34 -9.17 -12.62
N ASP A 262 17.44 -8.74 -13.24
CA ASP A 262 17.63 -7.35 -13.66
C ASP A 262 16.65 -6.97 -14.77
N ILE A 263 16.08 -5.78 -14.69
CA ILE A 263 15.26 -5.21 -15.77
C ILE A 263 16.22 -4.47 -16.73
N PRO A 264 16.30 -4.86 -18.02
CA PRO A 264 17.21 -4.22 -18.97
C PRO A 264 17.04 -2.70 -19.02
N TYR A 265 18.15 -1.95 -18.95
CA TYR A 265 18.20 -0.49 -19.00
C TYR A 265 17.56 0.25 -17.82
N ILE A 266 16.98 -0.45 -16.84
CA ILE A 266 16.35 0.15 -15.66
C ILE A 266 17.26 -0.07 -14.45
N PRO A 267 17.97 0.97 -13.97
CA PRO A 267 18.93 0.80 -12.89
C PRO A 267 18.23 0.47 -11.57
N ASN A 268 18.83 -0.45 -10.82
CA ASN A 268 18.55 -0.70 -9.40
C ASN A 268 17.11 -1.14 -9.08
N LYS A 269 16.40 -1.74 -10.05
CA LYS A 269 15.11 -2.41 -9.86
C LYS A 269 15.16 -3.80 -10.50
N ARG A 270 14.51 -4.77 -9.85
CA ARG A 270 14.41 -6.16 -10.30
C ARG A 270 12.96 -6.61 -10.40
N PHE A 271 12.72 -7.62 -11.23
CA PHE A 271 11.40 -8.24 -11.45
C PHE A 271 11.54 -9.77 -11.37
N GLY A 272 10.43 -10.50 -11.50
CA GLY A 272 10.46 -11.96 -11.56
C GLY A 272 10.61 -12.61 -10.18
N GLY A 273 11.22 -13.80 -10.14
CA GLY A 273 11.40 -14.58 -8.91
C GLY A 273 10.19 -15.43 -8.51
N VAL A 274 10.39 -16.28 -7.50
CA VAL A 274 9.38 -17.26 -7.03
C VAL A 274 9.18 -17.11 -5.53
N CYS A 275 7.91 -17.08 -5.10
CA CYS A 275 7.54 -17.03 -3.68
C CYS A 275 6.53 -18.11 -3.35
N LEU A 276 6.88 -18.96 -2.40
CA LEU A 276 6.08 -20.09 -1.98
C LEU A 276 5.67 -19.90 -0.52
N GLY A 277 4.42 -20.18 -0.20
CA GLY A 277 4.05 -20.31 1.20
C GLY A 277 2.75 -21.07 1.40
N SER A 278 2.56 -21.62 2.60
CA SER A 278 1.26 -22.24 2.93
C SER A 278 0.15 -21.23 3.04
N LYS A 279 0.50 -19.99 3.41
CA LYS A 279 -0.38 -18.83 3.29
C LYS A 279 0.41 -17.60 2.84
N ILE A 280 -0.11 -16.85 1.89
CA ILE A 280 0.44 -15.56 1.45
C ILE A 280 -0.63 -14.49 1.67
N ALA A 281 -0.26 -13.42 2.38
CA ALA A 281 -1.18 -12.32 2.62
C ALA A 281 -1.57 -11.64 1.29
N PRO A 282 -2.84 -11.24 1.10
CA PRO A 282 -3.38 -10.81 -0.20
C PRO A 282 -2.65 -9.59 -0.78
N ILE A 283 -2.31 -8.59 0.05
CA ILE A 283 -1.59 -7.40 -0.40
C ILE A 283 -0.19 -7.77 -0.92
N PHE A 284 0.49 -8.69 -0.22
CA PHE A 284 1.82 -9.14 -0.60
C PHE A 284 1.76 -9.99 -1.87
N TYR A 285 0.78 -10.89 -1.99
CA TYR A 285 0.50 -11.66 -3.21
C TYR A 285 0.35 -10.73 -4.41
N ASN A 286 -0.53 -9.73 -4.30
CA ASN A 286 -0.74 -8.73 -5.35
C ASN A 286 0.54 -7.95 -5.68
N THR A 287 1.33 -7.59 -4.66
CA THR A 287 2.58 -6.85 -4.89
C THR A 287 3.64 -7.71 -5.61
N MET A 288 3.66 -9.02 -5.36
CA MET A 288 4.55 -9.97 -6.03
C MET A 288 4.15 -10.17 -7.50
N GLU A 289 2.88 -10.42 -7.80
CA GLU A 289 2.40 -10.60 -9.18
C GLU A 289 2.49 -9.29 -10.00
N ASP A 290 2.24 -8.12 -9.38
CA ASP A 290 2.43 -6.82 -10.03
C ASP A 290 3.90 -6.58 -10.42
N ALA A 291 4.85 -7.18 -9.68
CA ALA A 291 6.29 -7.11 -9.94
C ALA A 291 6.82 -8.25 -10.84
N GLY A 292 5.94 -9.06 -11.42
CA GLY A 292 6.28 -10.14 -12.33
C GLY A 292 6.77 -11.43 -11.64
N ALA A 293 6.69 -11.51 -10.32
CA ALA A 293 7.02 -12.72 -9.58
C ALA A 293 5.91 -13.77 -9.72
N LEU A 294 6.24 -15.03 -9.42
CA LEU A 294 5.30 -16.15 -9.34
C LEU A 294 5.02 -16.51 -7.86
N PRO A 295 4.00 -15.90 -7.22
CA PRO A 295 3.53 -16.32 -5.90
C PRO A 295 2.64 -17.57 -6.00
N ILE A 296 2.87 -18.57 -5.15
CA ILE A 296 2.08 -19.82 -5.10
C ILE A 296 1.77 -20.18 -3.65
N GLU A 297 0.48 -20.40 -3.34
CA GLU A 297 0.06 -21.01 -2.08
C GLU A 297 0.12 -22.55 -2.19
N LEU A 298 0.97 -23.20 -1.37
CA LEU A 298 1.10 -24.66 -1.31
C LEU A 298 1.64 -25.13 0.06
N ASP A 299 1.51 -26.42 0.37
CA ASP A 299 2.17 -26.98 1.55
C ASP A 299 3.70 -26.90 1.40
N VAL A 300 4.36 -26.22 2.35
CA VAL A 300 5.81 -26.03 2.37
C VAL A 300 6.48 -26.79 3.54
N SER A 301 5.76 -27.70 4.19
CA SER A 301 6.26 -28.46 5.34
C SER A 301 7.38 -29.44 5.00
N GLN A 302 7.49 -29.86 3.74
CA GLN A 302 8.54 -30.75 3.23
C GLN A 302 9.66 -30.01 2.47
N MET A 303 9.71 -28.67 2.59
CA MET A 303 10.71 -27.82 1.97
C MET A 303 11.62 -27.21 3.04
N GLU A 304 12.89 -27.61 3.02
CA GLU A 304 13.93 -27.14 3.92
C GLU A 304 14.92 -26.20 3.21
N HIS A 305 15.62 -25.38 4.00
CA HIS A 305 16.61 -24.45 3.47
C HIS A 305 17.69 -25.20 2.66
N GLY A 306 17.93 -24.74 1.43
CA GLY A 306 18.90 -25.32 0.51
C GLY A 306 18.40 -26.50 -0.31
N ASP A 307 17.17 -26.98 -0.11
CA ASP A 307 16.57 -28.00 -0.97
C ASP A 307 16.49 -27.54 -2.42
N VAL A 308 16.61 -28.50 -3.33
CA VAL A 308 16.33 -28.30 -4.76
C VAL A 308 14.96 -28.91 -5.06
N VAL A 309 14.05 -28.08 -5.53
CA VAL A 309 12.65 -28.45 -5.81
C VAL A 309 12.35 -28.21 -7.28
N GLU A 310 11.73 -29.19 -7.92
CA GLU A 310 11.13 -29.04 -9.23
C GLU A 310 9.68 -28.56 -9.05
N LEU A 311 9.35 -27.37 -9.57
CA LEU A 311 7.98 -26.88 -9.64
C LEU A 311 7.42 -27.15 -11.03
N ARG A 312 6.20 -27.69 -11.10
CA ARG A 312 5.41 -27.86 -12.32
C ARG A 312 4.11 -27.06 -12.18
N PRO A 313 4.14 -25.75 -12.48
CA PRO A 313 3.01 -24.85 -12.21
C PRO A 313 1.72 -25.24 -12.92
N TYR A 314 1.83 -25.72 -14.16
CA TYR A 314 0.69 -26.16 -14.97
C TYR A 314 0.08 -27.49 -14.49
N ASP A 315 0.90 -28.36 -13.90
CA ASP A 315 0.44 -29.63 -13.31
C ASP A 315 -0.02 -29.46 -11.85
N GLY A 316 0.22 -28.30 -11.24
CA GLY A 316 -0.07 -28.04 -9.83
C GLY A 316 0.78 -28.87 -8.87
N LYS A 317 2.07 -29.09 -9.16
CA LYS A 317 2.92 -30.01 -8.39
C LYS A 317 4.29 -29.42 -8.02
N ALA A 318 4.74 -29.73 -6.81
CA ALA A 318 6.12 -29.54 -6.38
C ALA A 318 6.76 -30.90 -6.07
N LEU A 319 7.97 -31.13 -6.60
CA LEU A 319 8.69 -32.39 -6.44
C LEU A 319 10.07 -32.17 -5.83
N LYS A 320 10.47 -33.08 -4.94
CA LYS A 320 11.82 -33.17 -4.39
C LYS A 320 12.35 -34.57 -4.68
N ASN A 321 13.52 -34.66 -5.34
CA ASN A 321 14.12 -35.94 -5.74
C ASN A 321 13.15 -36.86 -6.54
N GLY A 322 12.31 -36.26 -7.39
CA GLY A 322 11.32 -36.97 -8.21
C GLY A 322 10.06 -37.44 -7.47
N GLN A 323 9.94 -37.17 -6.16
CA GLN A 323 8.73 -37.45 -5.37
C GLN A 323 7.89 -36.19 -5.25
N VAL A 324 6.57 -36.30 -5.43
CA VAL A 324 5.63 -35.19 -5.18
C VAL A 324 5.58 -34.92 -3.68
N ILE A 325 5.97 -33.70 -3.29
CA ILE A 325 5.96 -33.25 -1.90
C ILE A 325 4.79 -32.32 -1.59
N ALA A 326 4.19 -31.70 -2.62
CA ALA A 326 2.99 -30.89 -2.50
C ALA A 326 2.23 -30.84 -3.83
N GLU A 327 0.91 -30.76 -3.72
CA GLU A 327 0.00 -30.42 -4.82
C GLU A 327 -0.65 -29.07 -4.52
N PHE A 328 -0.95 -28.28 -5.56
CA PHE A 328 -1.52 -26.96 -5.44
C PHE A 328 -2.37 -26.60 -6.65
N ALA A 329 -3.22 -25.59 -6.48
CA ALA A 329 -3.94 -24.95 -7.58
C ALA A 329 -3.43 -23.52 -7.75
N MET A 330 -3.31 -23.09 -9.00
CA MET A 330 -3.06 -21.68 -9.29
C MET A 330 -4.29 -20.86 -8.90
N LYS A 331 -4.09 -19.68 -8.31
CA LYS A 331 -5.19 -18.75 -8.02
C LYS A 331 -5.97 -18.38 -9.28
N SER A 332 -5.24 -18.19 -10.38
CA SER A 332 -5.78 -17.92 -11.71
C SER A 332 -4.73 -18.30 -12.76
N ASP A 333 -5.16 -18.85 -13.89
CA ASP A 333 -4.27 -19.11 -15.03
C ASP A 333 -3.75 -17.82 -15.67
N VAL A 334 -4.42 -16.68 -15.45
CA VAL A 334 -3.98 -15.36 -15.91
C VAL A 334 -2.59 -15.01 -15.35
N LEU A 335 -2.23 -15.55 -14.18
CA LEU A 335 -0.91 -15.33 -13.56
C LEU A 335 0.24 -15.77 -14.49
N PHE A 336 0.05 -16.76 -15.37
CA PHE A 336 1.06 -17.13 -16.36
C PHE A 336 1.31 -16.03 -17.40
N ASP A 337 0.27 -15.30 -17.80
CA ASP A 337 0.40 -14.15 -18.70
C ASP A 337 1.01 -12.97 -17.95
N GLU A 338 0.69 -12.79 -16.67
CA GLU A 338 1.25 -11.72 -15.84
C GLU A 338 2.76 -11.87 -15.70
N VAL A 339 3.24 -13.06 -15.32
CA VAL A 339 4.67 -13.36 -15.22
C VAL A 339 5.36 -13.17 -16.58
N ARG A 340 4.77 -13.69 -17.66
CA ARG A 340 5.31 -13.52 -19.02
C ARG A 340 5.43 -12.06 -19.43
N ALA A 341 4.44 -11.23 -19.08
CA ALA A 341 4.45 -9.80 -19.39
C ALA A 341 5.50 -9.02 -18.57
N GLY A 342 6.06 -9.62 -17.51
CA GLY A 342 6.94 -8.97 -16.54
C GLY A 342 6.18 -8.30 -15.39
N GLY A 343 4.92 -8.67 -15.19
CA GLY A 343 4.02 -8.19 -14.14
C GLY A 343 2.59 -8.00 -14.63
N ARG A 344 1.65 -8.04 -13.69
CA ARG A 344 0.23 -7.78 -13.97
C ARG A 344 -0.04 -6.39 -14.54
N ILE A 345 0.64 -5.36 -14.03
CA ILE A 345 0.49 -3.98 -14.52
C ILE A 345 0.91 -3.87 -16.01
N PRO A 346 2.12 -4.30 -16.42
CA PRO A 346 2.48 -4.38 -17.84
C PRO A 346 1.49 -5.18 -18.68
N LEU A 347 0.96 -6.30 -18.17
CA LEU A 347 -0.03 -7.10 -18.90
C LEU A 347 -1.30 -6.30 -19.20
N ILE A 348 -1.87 -5.62 -18.21
CA ILE A 348 -3.11 -4.84 -18.36
C ILE A 348 -2.92 -3.72 -19.38
N VAL A 349 -1.83 -2.95 -19.26
CA VAL A 349 -1.52 -1.86 -20.20
C VAL A 349 -1.34 -2.42 -21.62
N GLY A 350 -0.52 -3.45 -21.78
CA GLY A 350 -0.24 -4.04 -23.09
C GLY A 350 -1.46 -4.70 -23.73
N ARG A 351 -2.30 -5.39 -22.94
CA ARG A 351 -3.55 -5.99 -23.41
C ARG A 351 -4.52 -4.90 -23.89
N GLY A 352 -4.64 -3.80 -23.15
CA GLY A 352 -5.44 -2.64 -23.55
C GLY A 352 -4.92 -2.00 -24.84
N LEU A 353 -3.61 -1.87 -24.99
CA LEU A 353 -2.97 -1.38 -26.22
C LEU A 353 -3.27 -2.29 -27.42
N THR A 354 -3.13 -3.60 -27.25
CA THR A 354 -3.51 -4.59 -28.27
C THR A 354 -4.98 -4.48 -28.64
N ALA A 355 -5.89 -4.35 -27.66
CA ALA A 355 -7.32 -4.22 -27.93
C ALA A 355 -7.64 -2.97 -28.78
N LYS A 356 -7.09 -1.81 -28.43
CA LYS A 356 -7.24 -0.56 -29.21
C LYS A 356 -6.71 -0.70 -30.64
N ALA A 357 -5.54 -1.31 -30.81
CA ALA A 357 -4.95 -1.54 -32.13
C ALA A 357 -5.82 -2.46 -33.00
N ARG A 358 -6.36 -3.53 -32.42
CA ARG A 358 -7.24 -4.47 -33.13
C ARG A 358 -8.56 -3.83 -33.52
N GLU A 359 -9.17 -3.05 -32.63
CA GLU A 359 -10.39 -2.27 -32.93
C GLU A 359 -10.16 -1.34 -34.10
N PHE A 360 -9.07 -0.56 -34.07
CA PHE A 360 -8.70 0.34 -35.16
C PHE A 360 -8.52 -0.40 -36.50
N LEU A 361 -7.86 -1.55 -36.50
CA LEU A 361 -7.64 -2.37 -37.70
C LEU A 361 -8.86 -3.18 -38.14
N GLY A 362 -10.00 -3.07 -37.43
CA GLY A 362 -11.21 -3.85 -37.72
C GLY A 362 -11.05 -5.36 -37.49
N LEU A 363 -10.11 -5.76 -36.63
CA LEU A 363 -9.85 -7.14 -36.27
C LEU A 363 -10.76 -7.59 -35.10
N PRO A 364 -11.12 -8.88 -35.01
CA PRO A 364 -11.86 -9.39 -33.86
C PRO A 364 -11.03 -9.26 -32.57
N ALA A 365 -11.68 -9.29 -31.41
CA ALA A 365 -10.99 -9.34 -30.12
C ALA A 365 -9.95 -10.49 -30.10
N SER A 366 -8.82 -10.26 -29.43
CA SER A 366 -7.74 -11.25 -29.36
C SER A 366 -8.13 -12.45 -28.51
N ASP A 367 -7.80 -13.66 -28.96
CA ASP A 367 -7.90 -14.93 -28.22
C ASP A 367 -6.55 -15.37 -27.61
N LEU A 368 -5.51 -14.54 -27.75
CA LEU A 368 -4.15 -14.85 -27.31
C LEU A 368 -3.99 -14.86 -25.80
N PHE A 369 -4.67 -13.94 -25.11
CA PHE A 369 -4.52 -13.75 -23.66
C PHE A 369 -5.48 -14.65 -22.91
N ARG A 370 -4.98 -15.26 -21.84
CA ARG A 370 -5.81 -15.97 -20.87
C ARG A 370 -6.80 -15.00 -20.26
N LEU A 371 -8.05 -15.42 -20.25
CA LEU A 371 -9.12 -14.68 -19.63
C LEU A 371 -9.35 -15.22 -18.22
N PRO A 372 -9.72 -14.34 -17.27
CA PRO A 372 -10.22 -14.78 -15.98
C PRO A 372 -11.47 -15.62 -16.19
N MET A 373 -11.65 -16.65 -15.36
CA MET A 373 -12.84 -17.47 -15.40
C MET A 373 -13.99 -16.77 -14.68
N ASP A 374 -15.14 -16.69 -15.33
CA ASP A 374 -16.34 -16.23 -14.65
C ASP A 374 -16.84 -17.32 -13.69
N PRO A 375 -17.13 -16.96 -12.42
CA PRO A 375 -17.76 -17.89 -11.48
C PRO A 375 -19.17 -18.24 -11.96
N PRO A 376 -19.69 -19.45 -11.66
CA PRO A 376 -21.06 -19.82 -11.99
C PRO A 376 -22.06 -18.92 -11.27
N ASP A 377 -23.15 -18.54 -11.95
CA ASP A 377 -24.22 -17.79 -11.32
C ASP A 377 -25.01 -18.69 -10.35
N THR A 378 -25.05 -18.29 -9.08
CA THR A 378 -25.79 -18.99 -8.02
C THR A 378 -27.28 -18.60 -7.98
N GLY A 379 -27.68 -17.59 -8.76
CA GLY A 379 -29.05 -17.07 -8.78
C GLY A 379 -29.45 -16.29 -7.51
N LYS A 380 -28.49 -16.01 -6.62
CA LYS A 380 -28.69 -15.27 -5.37
C LYS A 380 -28.48 -13.77 -5.52
N GLY A 381 -28.94 -12.97 -4.56
CA GLY A 381 -28.59 -11.55 -4.48
C GLY A 381 -27.11 -11.28 -4.21
N PHE A 382 -26.77 -10.00 -4.10
CA PHE A 382 -25.41 -9.51 -3.87
C PHE A 382 -25.25 -8.89 -2.49
N SER A 383 -24.07 -9.07 -1.89
CA SER A 383 -23.69 -8.38 -0.66
C SER A 383 -23.44 -6.88 -0.91
N LEU A 384 -23.26 -6.10 0.17
CA LEU A 384 -23.03 -4.66 0.06
C LEU A 384 -21.72 -4.37 -0.69
N ALA A 385 -20.64 -5.08 -0.34
CA ALA A 385 -19.36 -4.94 -1.02
C ALA A 385 -19.45 -5.28 -2.52
N GLN A 386 -20.15 -6.36 -2.87
CA GLN A 386 -20.35 -6.79 -4.25
C GLN A 386 -21.08 -5.72 -5.08
N LYS A 387 -22.10 -5.07 -4.51
CA LYS A 387 -22.81 -3.96 -5.18
C LYS A 387 -21.96 -2.71 -5.32
N MET A 388 -21.16 -2.35 -4.30
CA MET A 388 -20.24 -1.20 -4.39
C MET A 388 -19.22 -1.39 -5.52
N VAL A 389 -18.61 -2.57 -5.63
CA VAL A 389 -17.67 -2.88 -6.71
C VAL A 389 -18.39 -2.93 -8.07
N GLY A 390 -19.56 -3.58 -8.14
CA GLY A 390 -20.37 -3.63 -9.35
C GLY A 390 -20.72 -2.24 -9.91
N ARG A 391 -21.17 -1.33 -9.03
CA ARG A 391 -21.43 0.07 -9.40
C ARG A 391 -20.18 0.77 -9.90
N ALA A 392 -19.02 0.57 -9.26
CA ALA A 392 -17.76 1.17 -9.70
C ALA A 392 -17.24 0.64 -11.05
N CYS A 393 -17.70 -0.55 -11.47
CA CYS A 393 -17.45 -1.11 -12.79
C CYS A 393 -18.54 -0.73 -13.83
N GLY A 394 -19.52 0.08 -13.45
CA GLY A 394 -20.59 0.53 -14.36
C GLY A 394 -21.71 -0.47 -14.59
N LEU A 395 -21.84 -1.50 -13.74
CA LEU A 395 -23.00 -2.39 -13.80
C LEU A 395 -24.29 -1.62 -13.45
N PRO A 396 -25.46 -2.08 -13.96
CA PRO A 396 -26.74 -1.49 -13.56
C PRO A 396 -26.95 -1.49 -12.05
N GLU A 397 -27.58 -0.43 -11.55
CA GLU A 397 -27.88 -0.27 -10.12
C GLU A 397 -28.60 -1.52 -9.55
N GLY A 398 -28.09 -2.04 -8.42
CA GLY A 398 -28.58 -3.28 -7.80
C GLY A 398 -27.87 -4.56 -8.23
N GLN A 399 -27.09 -4.54 -9.32
CA GLN A 399 -26.18 -5.64 -9.69
C GLN A 399 -24.85 -5.51 -8.93
N GLY A 400 -24.10 -6.62 -8.83
CA GLY A 400 -22.81 -6.68 -8.15
C GLY A 400 -21.80 -7.57 -8.84
N MET A 401 -20.55 -7.53 -8.36
CA MET A 401 -19.50 -8.45 -8.80
C MET A 401 -19.49 -9.71 -7.95
N ARG A 402 -19.53 -10.88 -8.57
CA ARG A 402 -19.45 -12.17 -7.86
C ARG A 402 -18.01 -12.46 -7.42
N PRO A 403 -17.80 -13.19 -6.31
CA PRO A 403 -16.47 -13.64 -5.92
C PRO A 403 -15.81 -14.48 -7.01
N GLY A 404 -14.52 -14.23 -7.28
CA GLY A 404 -13.75 -14.85 -8.35
C GLY A 404 -13.79 -14.09 -9.68
N THR A 405 -14.75 -13.17 -9.87
CA THR A 405 -14.80 -12.33 -11.08
C THR A 405 -13.66 -11.31 -11.08
N TYR A 406 -12.86 -11.29 -12.14
CA TYR A 406 -11.95 -10.19 -12.41
C TYR A 406 -12.72 -8.94 -12.82
N CYS A 407 -12.36 -7.80 -12.24
CA CYS A 407 -12.97 -6.52 -12.57
C CYS A 407 -11.97 -5.37 -12.39
N GLU A 408 -12.31 -4.21 -12.97
CA GLU A 408 -11.50 -3.00 -12.91
C GLU A 408 -12.34 -1.83 -12.36
N PRO A 409 -12.68 -1.82 -11.06
CA PRO A 409 -13.47 -0.76 -10.47
C PRO A 409 -12.81 0.61 -10.64
N LYS A 410 -13.64 1.63 -10.89
CA LYS A 410 -13.21 3.03 -10.86
C LYS A 410 -12.73 3.44 -9.46
N MET A 411 -11.56 4.06 -9.41
CA MET A 411 -10.95 4.59 -8.21
C MET A 411 -11.42 6.02 -7.94
N THR A 412 -12.31 6.17 -6.96
CA THR A 412 -12.87 7.47 -6.58
C THR A 412 -11.96 8.23 -5.61
N SER A 413 -11.28 7.53 -4.71
CA SER A 413 -10.35 8.12 -3.75
C SER A 413 -9.10 7.25 -3.59
N VAL A 414 -7.93 7.87 -3.66
CA VAL A 414 -6.63 7.21 -3.51
C VAL A 414 -5.80 7.90 -2.43
N GLY A 415 -5.39 7.14 -1.40
CA GLY A 415 -4.54 7.64 -0.31
C GLY A 415 -3.05 7.33 -0.49
N SER A 416 -2.17 8.26 -0.13
CA SER A 416 -0.72 8.09 -0.06
C SER A 416 -0.17 8.74 1.21
N GLN A 417 0.85 8.11 1.81
CA GLN A 417 1.53 8.58 3.03
C GLN A 417 3.04 8.67 2.82
N ASP A 418 3.77 9.27 3.75
CA ASP A 418 5.14 9.74 3.57
C ASP A 418 6.25 8.67 3.65
N THR A 419 5.96 7.44 4.05
CA THR A 419 6.93 6.32 4.07
C THR A 419 6.76 5.35 2.91
N THR A 420 5.61 5.36 2.23
CA THR A 420 5.37 4.66 0.96
C THR A 420 5.35 5.63 -0.23
N GLY A 421 5.03 6.91 0.01
CA GLY A 421 4.93 7.97 -0.98
C GLY A 421 6.18 8.15 -1.85
N PRO A 422 7.41 8.12 -1.31
CA PRO A 422 8.61 8.13 -2.14
C PRO A 422 8.70 6.95 -3.13
N MET A 423 8.29 5.74 -2.72
CA MET A 423 8.21 4.60 -3.65
C MET A 423 7.07 4.79 -4.65
N THR A 424 5.89 5.24 -4.22
CA THR A 424 4.75 5.52 -5.11
C THR A 424 5.10 6.59 -6.16
N ARG A 425 5.86 7.62 -5.78
CA ARG A 425 6.43 8.61 -6.71
C ARG A 425 7.29 7.94 -7.77
N ASP A 426 8.17 7.05 -7.37
CA ASP A 426 9.10 6.39 -8.29
C ASP A 426 8.35 5.41 -9.22
N GLU A 427 7.33 4.69 -8.73
CA GLU A 427 6.46 3.89 -9.60
C GLU A 427 5.61 4.76 -10.56
N LEU A 428 5.14 5.94 -10.13
CA LEU A 428 4.44 6.89 -11.00
C LEU A 428 5.36 7.44 -12.10
N LYS A 429 6.65 7.66 -11.80
CA LYS A 429 7.64 8.05 -12.81
C LYS A 429 7.83 6.96 -13.84
N ASP A 430 7.99 5.71 -13.42
CA ASP A 430 8.16 4.57 -14.32
C ASP A 430 6.92 4.32 -15.18
N LEU A 431 5.72 4.56 -14.65
CA LEU A 431 4.45 4.52 -15.39
C LEU A 431 4.23 5.74 -16.32
N ALA A 432 5.21 6.63 -16.44
CA ALA A 432 5.13 7.85 -17.23
C ALA A 432 3.94 8.76 -16.86
N CYS A 433 3.50 8.74 -15.60
CA CYS A 433 2.34 9.51 -15.16
C CYS A 433 2.67 11.00 -15.00
N LEU A 434 2.02 11.83 -15.83
CA LEU A 434 2.09 13.29 -15.77
C LEU A 434 0.84 13.94 -15.15
N GLY A 435 -0.22 13.18 -14.92
CA GLY A 435 -1.47 13.62 -14.27
C GLY A 435 -2.27 12.44 -13.75
N PHE A 436 -3.07 12.66 -12.72
CA PHE A 436 -3.94 11.62 -12.15
C PHE A 436 -5.29 11.58 -12.86
N SER A 437 -5.75 10.36 -13.16
CA SER A 437 -7.10 10.10 -13.68
C SER A 437 -8.07 9.68 -12.58
N ALA A 438 -7.55 9.20 -11.44
CA ALA A 438 -8.37 9.00 -10.25
C ALA A 438 -8.99 10.33 -9.79
N ASP A 439 -10.24 10.28 -9.32
CA ASP A 439 -10.99 11.51 -9.07
C ASP A 439 -10.42 12.35 -7.90
N LEU A 440 -9.76 11.69 -6.95
CA LEU A 440 -9.03 12.33 -5.86
C LEU A 440 -7.83 11.47 -5.47
N VAL A 441 -6.65 12.09 -5.42
CA VAL A 441 -5.43 11.51 -4.84
C VAL A 441 -4.96 12.42 -3.70
N MET A 442 -4.71 11.87 -2.52
CA MET A 442 -4.29 12.64 -1.34
C MET A 442 -2.97 12.11 -0.78
N GLN A 443 -2.02 13.00 -0.49
CA GLN A 443 -0.74 12.71 0.16
C GLN A 443 -0.69 13.30 1.58
N SER A 444 -0.29 12.50 2.57
CA SER A 444 -0.05 12.95 3.96
C SER A 444 1.44 12.97 4.35
N PHE A 445 1.76 13.59 5.49
CA PHE A 445 3.09 13.60 6.10
C PHE A 445 3.00 13.26 7.59
N CYS A 446 2.55 12.05 7.90
CA CYS A 446 2.15 11.67 9.26
C CYS A 446 3.12 10.70 9.95
N HIS A 447 3.94 9.97 9.21
CA HIS A 447 4.84 8.96 9.75
C HIS A 447 6.24 9.50 10.04
N THR A 448 6.63 10.62 9.42
CA THR A 448 8.00 11.16 9.47
C THR A 448 8.08 12.59 10.01
N ALA A 449 6.95 13.24 10.32
CA ALA A 449 6.93 14.65 10.70
C ALA A 449 7.48 14.93 12.11
N ALA A 450 7.43 13.98 13.04
CA ALA A 450 7.78 14.23 14.44
C ALA A 450 9.28 14.42 14.67
N TYR A 451 10.11 13.56 14.06
CA TYR A 451 11.57 13.59 14.21
C TYR A 451 12.26 13.38 12.85
N PRO A 452 12.09 14.31 11.88
CA PRO A 452 12.52 14.10 10.51
C PRO A 452 14.04 13.99 10.40
N LYS A 453 14.52 12.95 9.71
CA LYS A 453 15.91 12.85 9.26
C LYS A 453 16.12 13.76 8.03
N PRO A 454 17.36 14.10 7.63
CA PRO A 454 17.61 14.97 6.47
C PRO A 454 16.91 14.50 5.17
N VAL A 455 16.79 13.19 4.96
CA VAL A 455 16.06 12.61 3.82
C VAL A 455 14.54 12.75 3.92
N ASP A 456 13.99 12.76 5.14
CA ASP A 456 12.58 13.03 5.37
C ASP A 456 12.28 14.50 5.06
N VAL A 457 13.14 15.43 5.49
CA VAL A 457 13.04 16.85 5.15
C VAL A 457 13.07 17.05 3.63
N LYS A 458 13.94 16.35 2.90
CA LYS A 458 13.94 16.37 1.43
C LYS A 458 12.60 15.88 0.86
N THR A 459 12.03 14.82 1.43
CA THR A 459 10.71 14.31 1.04
C THR A 459 9.62 15.36 1.30
N HIS A 460 9.65 16.02 2.45
CA HIS A 460 8.68 17.08 2.81
C HIS A 460 8.72 18.27 1.85
N HIS A 461 9.87 18.57 1.24
CA HIS A 461 10.01 19.65 0.28
C HIS A 461 9.71 19.27 -1.17
N THR A 462 9.84 17.99 -1.54
CA THR A 462 9.76 17.56 -2.96
C THR A 462 8.49 16.78 -3.30
N LEU A 463 7.96 16.01 -2.35
CA LEU A 463 6.77 15.19 -2.59
C LEU A 463 5.47 16.00 -2.74
N PRO A 464 5.24 17.13 -2.03
CA PRO A 464 4.03 17.93 -2.21
C PRO A 464 3.86 18.42 -3.66
N GLU A 465 4.90 19.02 -4.22
CA GLU A 465 4.87 19.55 -5.60
C GLU A 465 4.68 18.42 -6.63
N PHE A 466 5.34 17.28 -6.43
CA PHE A 466 5.18 16.12 -7.31
C PHE A 466 3.72 15.65 -7.39
N ILE A 467 3.02 15.64 -6.25
CA ILE A 467 1.61 15.24 -6.16
C ILE A 467 0.69 16.32 -6.71
N SER A 468 0.89 17.59 -6.33
CA SER A 468 0.00 18.68 -6.74
C SER A 468 0.08 19.03 -8.22
N THR A 469 1.27 18.91 -8.84
CA THR A 469 1.43 19.12 -10.29
C THR A 469 0.69 18.07 -11.12
N ARG A 470 0.26 16.97 -10.51
CA ARG A 470 -0.56 15.90 -11.12
C ARG A 470 -2.05 16.01 -10.77
N GLY A 471 -2.47 17.08 -10.09
CA GLY A 471 -3.85 17.27 -9.64
C GLY A 471 -4.19 16.58 -8.31
N GLY A 472 -3.19 16.16 -7.53
CA GLY A 472 -3.40 15.60 -6.19
C GLY A 472 -3.42 16.66 -5.08
N ILE A 473 -4.05 16.32 -3.96
CA ILE A 473 -4.07 17.13 -2.74
C ILE A 473 -2.87 16.73 -1.88
N SER A 474 -2.09 17.71 -1.42
CA SER A 474 -1.00 17.48 -0.46
C SER A 474 -1.33 18.11 0.89
N LEU A 475 -1.32 17.30 1.94
CA LEU A 475 -1.28 17.79 3.31
C LEU A 475 0.13 18.29 3.66
N ARG A 476 0.29 18.81 4.88
CA ARG A 476 1.53 19.38 5.40
C ARG A 476 2.06 18.56 6.59
N PRO A 477 3.39 18.52 6.82
CA PRO A 477 3.95 17.96 8.06
C PRO A 477 3.30 18.62 9.28
N GLY A 478 2.80 17.80 10.22
CA GLY A 478 2.08 18.26 11.41
C GLY A 478 0.56 18.39 11.27
N ASP A 479 -0.01 18.19 10.07
CA ASP A 479 -1.48 18.11 9.91
C ASP A 479 -2.07 16.87 10.58
N GLY A 480 -1.33 15.77 10.60
CA GLY A 480 -1.69 14.53 11.27
C GLY A 480 -1.95 13.34 10.35
N VAL A 481 -2.53 12.29 10.92
CA VAL A 481 -2.67 10.94 10.38
C VAL A 481 -3.49 10.91 9.09
N ILE A 482 -2.97 10.20 8.08
CA ILE A 482 -3.57 10.07 6.74
C ILE A 482 -5.09 9.80 6.79
N HIS A 483 -5.53 8.79 7.53
CA HIS A 483 -6.91 8.30 7.45
C HIS A 483 -7.90 9.26 8.11
N SER A 484 -7.49 9.99 9.14
CA SER A 484 -8.31 11.04 9.79
C SER A 484 -8.63 12.21 8.86
N TRP A 485 -7.81 12.42 7.82
CA TRP A 485 -8.03 13.38 6.74
C TRP A 485 -8.70 12.75 5.52
N LEU A 486 -8.17 11.63 5.03
CA LEU A 486 -8.68 10.93 3.85
C LEU A 486 -10.15 10.54 4.02
N ASN A 487 -10.53 10.04 5.20
CA ASN A 487 -11.91 9.65 5.48
C ASN A 487 -12.87 10.83 5.35
N ARG A 488 -12.41 12.06 5.62
CA ARG A 488 -13.19 13.30 5.45
C ARG A 488 -13.31 13.74 3.99
N MET A 489 -12.70 13.03 3.04
CA MET A 489 -12.74 13.32 1.60
C MET A 489 -13.48 12.24 0.79
N LEU A 490 -14.08 11.26 1.46
CA LEU A 490 -14.74 10.12 0.82
C LEU A 490 -16.15 10.48 0.31
N LEU A 491 -16.63 9.68 -0.64
CA LEU A 491 -18.02 9.66 -1.07
C LEU A 491 -18.64 8.30 -0.70
N PRO A 492 -19.87 8.27 -0.15
CA PRO A 492 -20.53 7.02 0.20
C PRO A 492 -20.66 6.07 -1.00
N ASP A 493 -20.61 4.76 -0.74
CA ASP A 493 -20.76 3.68 -1.73
C ASP A 493 -19.76 3.71 -2.92
N THR A 494 -18.64 4.42 -2.78
CA THR A 494 -17.59 4.45 -3.80
C THR A 494 -16.41 3.56 -3.44
N VAL A 495 -15.63 3.17 -4.45
CA VAL A 495 -14.45 2.31 -4.30
C VAL A 495 -13.17 3.16 -4.35
N GLY A 496 -12.16 2.77 -3.57
CA GLY A 496 -10.83 3.35 -3.66
C GLY A 496 -9.72 2.43 -3.17
N THR A 497 -8.53 3.00 -3.03
CA THR A 497 -7.33 2.30 -2.58
C THR A 497 -6.38 3.25 -1.84
N GLY A 498 -5.27 2.74 -1.32
CA GLY A 498 -4.21 3.56 -0.78
C GLY A 498 -2.92 2.79 -0.53
N GLY A 499 -1.82 3.53 -0.54
CA GLY A 499 -0.46 3.06 -0.24
C GLY A 499 -0.22 2.82 1.24
N ASP A 500 -1.24 2.33 1.94
CA ASP A 500 -1.24 2.07 3.37
C ASP A 500 -2.25 0.97 3.70
N SER A 501 -1.83 -0.04 4.46
CA SER A 501 -2.67 -1.21 4.80
C SER A 501 -3.91 -0.86 5.61
N HIS A 502 -3.95 0.31 6.23
CA HIS A 502 -5.05 0.82 7.06
C HIS A 502 -5.95 1.79 6.28
N THR A 503 -5.77 1.91 4.95
CA THR A 503 -6.77 2.54 4.08
C THR A 503 -8.03 1.66 4.02
N ARG A 504 -8.91 1.81 5.02
CA ARG A 504 -10.13 1.02 5.23
C ARG A 504 -11.33 1.95 5.37
N PHE A 505 -11.91 2.33 4.24
CA PHE A 505 -12.94 3.36 4.20
C PHE A 505 -14.13 3.03 5.12
N PRO A 506 -14.55 3.96 6.00
CA PRO A 506 -15.73 3.76 6.84
C PRO A 506 -17.04 4.01 6.09
N ILE A 507 -16.98 4.64 4.91
CA ILE A 507 -18.10 4.83 3.97
C ILE A 507 -17.62 4.48 2.55
N GLY A 508 -18.30 3.55 1.89
CA GLY A 508 -17.78 2.89 0.68
C GLY A 508 -16.86 1.72 1.02
N ILE A 509 -15.94 1.38 0.12
CA ILE A 509 -14.98 0.28 0.31
C ILE A 509 -13.62 0.63 -0.28
N SER A 510 -12.56 0.15 0.34
CA SER A 510 -11.20 0.27 -0.19
C SER A 510 -10.42 -1.03 -0.10
N PHE A 511 -9.54 -1.22 -1.10
CA PHE A 511 -8.60 -2.33 -1.16
C PHE A 511 -7.17 -1.78 -1.14
N PRO A 512 -6.48 -1.75 0.02
CA PRO A 512 -5.10 -1.32 0.11
C PRO A 512 -4.16 -2.09 -0.78
N ALA A 513 -3.11 -1.43 -1.25
CA ALA A 513 -2.14 -2.05 -2.12
C ALA A 513 -0.72 -1.52 -1.92
N GLY A 514 0.24 -2.21 -2.54
CA GLY A 514 1.61 -1.73 -2.65
C GLY A 514 1.73 -0.54 -3.60
N SER A 515 2.83 0.20 -3.50
CA SER A 515 3.07 1.44 -4.26
C SER A 515 2.90 1.32 -5.79
N GLY A 516 3.16 0.16 -6.38
CA GLY A 516 3.00 -0.05 -7.83
C GLY A 516 1.55 0.01 -8.27
N LEU A 517 0.67 -0.76 -7.61
CA LEU A 517 -0.76 -0.76 -7.90
C LEU A 517 -1.42 0.57 -7.54
N VAL A 518 -0.96 1.23 -6.46
CA VAL A 518 -1.45 2.57 -6.08
C VAL A 518 -1.07 3.62 -7.12
N ALA A 519 0.15 3.54 -7.68
CA ALA A 519 0.57 4.40 -8.77
C ALA A 519 -0.29 4.16 -10.03
N PHE A 520 -0.53 2.90 -10.39
CA PHE A 520 -1.42 2.54 -11.50
C PHE A 520 -2.85 3.06 -11.29
N ALA A 521 -3.41 2.86 -10.10
CA ALA A 521 -4.73 3.33 -9.72
C ALA A 521 -4.88 4.85 -9.80
N ALA A 522 -3.89 5.59 -9.30
CA ALA A 522 -3.86 7.04 -9.37
C ALA A 522 -3.75 7.53 -10.82
N ALA A 523 -2.87 6.91 -11.62
CA ALA A 523 -2.59 7.31 -13.00
C ALA A 523 -3.76 7.03 -13.95
N THR A 524 -4.40 5.85 -13.84
CA THR A 524 -5.43 5.39 -14.78
C THR A 524 -6.86 5.58 -14.28
N GLY A 525 -7.05 5.79 -12.97
CA GLY A 525 -8.37 5.93 -12.36
C GLY A 525 -9.14 4.62 -12.20
N VAL A 526 -8.50 3.47 -12.44
CA VAL A 526 -9.07 2.12 -12.26
C VAL A 526 -8.05 1.22 -11.55
N MET A 527 -8.50 0.10 -10.98
CA MET A 527 -7.61 -0.85 -10.30
C MET A 527 -8.02 -2.28 -10.63
N PRO A 528 -7.11 -3.17 -11.08
CA PRO A 528 -7.41 -4.58 -11.23
C PRO A 528 -7.77 -5.21 -9.88
N LEU A 529 -8.82 -6.02 -9.88
CA LEU A 529 -9.34 -6.72 -8.71
C LEU A 529 -9.93 -8.07 -9.12
N ASP A 530 -9.36 -9.15 -8.61
CA ASP A 530 -10.08 -10.42 -8.51
C ASP A 530 -11.01 -10.31 -7.31
N MET A 531 -12.33 -10.26 -7.56
CA MET A 531 -13.31 -9.99 -6.52
C MET A 531 -13.23 -11.04 -5.40
N PRO A 532 -12.88 -10.66 -4.16
CA PRO A 532 -12.78 -11.63 -3.08
C PRO A 532 -14.15 -12.14 -2.61
N GLU A 533 -14.15 -13.31 -1.97
CA GLU A 533 -15.28 -13.77 -1.17
C GLU A 533 -15.48 -12.89 0.07
N SER A 534 -16.68 -12.90 0.65
CA SER A 534 -17.03 -12.10 1.84
C SER A 534 -17.24 -12.95 3.09
N VAL A 535 -16.95 -12.39 4.26
CA VAL A 535 -17.32 -12.91 5.60
C VAL A 535 -18.19 -11.87 6.29
N LEU A 536 -19.38 -12.27 6.72
CA LEU A 536 -20.29 -11.39 7.45
C LEU A 536 -20.06 -11.50 8.96
N VAL A 537 -19.86 -10.37 9.62
CA VAL A 537 -19.91 -10.25 11.08
C VAL A 537 -21.14 -9.42 11.43
N ARG A 538 -22.05 -9.99 12.23
CA ARG A 538 -23.28 -9.32 12.65
C ARG A 538 -23.34 -9.19 14.16
N PHE A 539 -23.36 -7.95 14.63
CA PHE A 539 -23.62 -7.65 16.03
C PHE A 539 -25.13 -7.60 16.31
N LYS A 540 -25.56 -8.03 17.49
CA LYS A 540 -26.94 -7.91 17.97
C LYS A 540 -27.00 -7.54 19.44
N GLY A 541 -28.08 -6.89 19.88
CA GLY A 541 -28.27 -6.49 21.28
C GLY A 541 -27.72 -5.10 21.59
N GLU A 542 -27.44 -4.85 22.87
CA GLU A 542 -26.94 -3.56 23.39
C GLU A 542 -25.59 -3.73 24.06
N MET A 543 -24.69 -2.75 23.88
CA MET A 543 -23.38 -2.74 24.54
C MET A 543 -23.53 -2.74 26.07
N GLN A 544 -22.79 -3.61 26.74
CA GLN A 544 -22.79 -3.69 28.19
C GLN A 544 -22.05 -2.51 28.84
N PRO A 545 -22.37 -2.15 30.10
CA PRO A 545 -21.67 -1.09 30.81
C PRO A 545 -20.14 -1.30 30.82
N GLY A 546 -19.40 -0.25 30.48
CA GLY A 546 -17.93 -0.29 30.45
C GLY A 546 -17.33 -0.95 29.21
N VAL A 547 -18.13 -1.54 28.32
CA VAL A 547 -17.64 -2.05 27.03
C VAL A 547 -17.59 -0.91 26.02
N THR A 548 -16.47 -0.80 25.30
CA THR A 548 -16.21 0.22 24.29
C THR A 548 -16.28 -0.38 22.88
N LEU A 549 -16.29 0.46 21.85
CA LEU A 549 -16.23 -0.03 20.47
C LEU A 549 -14.93 -0.78 20.16
N ARG A 550 -13.82 -0.40 20.80
CA ARG A 550 -12.54 -1.10 20.68
C ARG A 550 -12.59 -2.53 21.24
N ASP A 551 -13.46 -2.79 22.21
CA ASP A 551 -13.68 -4.15 22.71
C ASP A 551 -14.46 -4.99 21.68
N LEU A 552 -15.41 -4.39 20.97
CA LEU A 552 -16.13 -5.04 19.86
C LEU A 552 -15.19 -5.38 18.69
N VAL A 553 -14.21 -4.51 18.41
CA VAL A 553 -13.13 -4.81 17.46
C VAL A 553 -12.39 -6.09 17.86
N ASN A 554 -12.00 -6.20 19.14
CA ASN A 554 -11.29 -7.38 19.66
C ASN A 554 -12.22 -8.59 19.89
N ALA A 555 -13.54 -8.40 19.93
CA ALA A 555 -14.52 -9.48 19.98
C ALA A 555 -14.55 -10.27 18.67
N ILE A 556 -14.33 -9.64 17.52
CA ILE A 556 -14.31 -10.33 16.21
C ILE A 556 -13.31 -11.51 16.18
N PRO A 557 -12.00 -11.31 16.47
CA PRO A 557 -11.08 -12.44 16.56
C PRO A 557 -11.42 -13.39 17.70
N LEU A 558 -11.93 -12.92 18.84
CA LEU A 558 -12.29 -13.77 19.98
C LEU A 558 -13.36 -14.79 19.60
N TYR A 559 -14.44 -14.35 18.95
CA TYR A 559 -15.52 -15.23 18.53
C TYR A 559 -15.10 -16.13 17.36
N ALA A 560 -14.31 -15.62 16.41
CA ALA A 560 -13.73 -16.47 15.36
C ALA A 560 -12.84 -17.60 15.92
N ILE A 561 -12.11 -17.35 17.01
CA ILE A 561 -11.32 -18.39 17.71
C ILE A 561 -12.25 -19.39 18.40
N LYS A 562 -13.28 -18.91 19.12
CA LYS A 562 -14.28 -19.77 19.77
C LYS A 562 -14.96 -20.71 18.77
N ASP A 563 -15.24 -20.22 17.57
CA ASP A 563 -15.88 -20.97 16.49
C ASP A 563 -14.89 -21.86 15.68
N GLY A 564 -13.59 -21.81 16.00
CA GLY A 564 -12.55 -22.59 15.31
C GLY A 564 -12.21 -22.09 13.89
N LEU A 565 -12.66 -20.87 13.54
CA LEU A 565 -12.45 -20.19 12.26
C LEU A 565 -11.15 -19.38 12.21
N LEU A 566 -10.55 -19.10 13.37
CA LEU A 566 -9.26 -18.43 13.53
C LEU A 566 -8.40 -19.19 14.55
N THR A 567 -7.10 -19.29 14.29
CA THR A 567 -6.12 -19.86 15.23
C THR A 567 -4.95 -18.90 15.44
N VAL A 568 -4.44 -18.84 16.67
CA VAL A 568 -3.25 -18.04 17.02
C VAL A 568 -1.95 -18.69 16.51
N ALA A 569 -1.87 -20.02 16.51
CA ALA A 569 -0.70 -20.75 16.04
C ALA A 569 -0.35 -20.41 14.58
N LYS A 570 0.94 -20.16 14.31
CA LYS A 570 1.43 -19.74 12.98
C LYS A 570 1.51 -20.91 11.99
N GLN A 571 2.02 -22.05 12.44
CA GLN A 571 2.06 -23.26 11.63
C GLN A 571 0.64 -23.79 11.42
N GLY A 572 0.23 -23.96 10.15
CA GLY A 572 -1.12 -24.41 9.81
C GLY A 572 -2.22 -23.41 10.19
N LYS A 573 -1.90 -22.12 10.27
CA LYS A 573 -2.82 -21.06 10.70
C LYS A 573 -4.14 -21.10 9.92
N LYS A 574 -5.25 -21.23 10.63
CA LYS A 574 -6.60 -20.98 10.11
C LYS A 574 -6.94 -19.52 10.31
N ASN A 575 -7.43 -18.87 9.27
CA ASN A 575 -7.94 -17.51 9.34
C ASN A 575 -9.02 -17.33 8.28
N ILE A 576 -10.28 -17.39 8.69
CA ILE A 576 -11.44 -17.22 7.79
C ILE A 576 -11.44 -15.88 7.08
N PHE A 577 -10.86 -14.84 7.65
CA PHE A 577 -10.86 -13.49 7.08
C PHE A 577 -9.75 -13.26 6.03
N SER A 578 -8.71 -14.11 6.03
CA SER A 578 -7.53 -13.91 5.20
C SER A 578 -7.87 -13.89 3.70
N GLY A 579 -7.60 -12.78 3.04
CA GLY A 579 -7.86 -12.63 1.60
C GLY A 579 -9.32 -12.38 1.23
N ARG A 580 -10.22 -12.22 2.22
CA ARG A 580 -11.65 -11.98 2.01
C ARG A 580 -12.04 -10.55 2.34
N ILE A 581 -13.25 -10.14 1.97
CA ILE A 581 -13.85 -8.89 2.43
C ILE A 581 -14.54 -9.15 3.78
N LEU A 582 -14.26 -8.30 4.77
CA LEU A 582 -14.98 -8.29 6.04
C LEU A 582 -16.19 -7.35 5.92
N GLU A 583 -17.42 -7.88 6.00
CA GLU A 583 -18.64 -7.08 6.00
C GLU A 583 -19.24 -7.05 7.40
N ILE A 584 -19.54 -5.87 7.92
CA ILE A 584 -19.99 -5.67 9.31
C ILE A 584 -21.38 -5.03 9.34
N GLU A 585 -22.29 -5.65 10.09
CA GLU A 585 -23.67 -5.17 10.29
C GLU A 585 -24.08 -5.17 11.78
N GLY A 586 -25.21 -4.53 12.08
CA GLY A 586 -25.84 -4.54 13.41
C GLY A 586 -25.58 -3.31 14.28
N LEU A 587 -24.76 -2.36 13.80
CA LEU A 587 -24.43 -1.11 14.48
C LEU A 587 -24.66 0.13 13.58
N PRO A 588 -25.85 0.30 12.98
CA PRO A 588 -26.03 1.26 11.89
C PRO A 588 -25.95 2.74 12.32
N ASN A 589 -26.08 3.01 13.62
CA ASN A 589 -26.09 4.37 14.19
C ASN A 589 -24.73 4.87 14.67
N LEU A 590 -23.65 4.12 14.42
CA LEU A 590 -22.29 4.60 14.72
C LEU A 590 -21.98 5.86 13.93
N LYS A 591 -21.25 6.80 14.55
CA LYS A 591 -20.64 7.90 13.81
C LYS A 591 -19.60 7.36 12.83
N VAL A 592 -19.33 8.06 11.74
CA VAL A 592 -18.40 7.57 10.71
C VAL A 592 -16.99 7.35 11.26
N GLU A 593 -16.53 8.20 12.18
CA GLU A 593 -15.24 8.03 12.87
C GLU A 593 -15.21 6.81 13.78
N GLN A 594 -16.35 6.39 14.33
CA GLN A 594 -16.48 5.16 15.12
C GLN A 594 -16.50 3.93 14.20
N ALA A 595 -17.25 3.97 13.11
CA ALA A 595 -17.26 2.91 12.11
C ALA A 595 -15.84 2.62 11.58
N PHE A 596 -14.99 3.65 11.52
CA PHE A 596 -13.59 3.50 11.16
C PHE A 596 -12.81 2.63 12.16
N GLU A 597 -13.11 2.61 13.46
CA GLU A 597 -12.43 1.71 14.41
C GLU A 597 -12.61 0.22 14.03
N LEU A 598 -13.79 -0.14 13.50
CA LEU A 598 -14.10 -1.48 13.00
C LEU A 598 -13.44 -1.75 11.65
N SER A 599 -13.56 -0.82 10.69
CA SER A 599 -13.01 -1.03 9.35
C SER A 599 -11.47 -1.01 9.37
N ASP A 600 -10.85 -0.14 10.16
CA ASP A 600 -9.38 0.00 10.29
C ASP A 600 -8.74 -1.32 10.74
N ALA A 601 -9.31 -1.95 11.78
CA ALA A 601 -8.82 -3.21 12.34
C ALA A 601 -9.00 -4.43 11.43
N SER A 602 -9.78 -4.33 10.33
CA SER A 602 -9.87 -5.39 9.33
C SER A 602 -8.52 -5.73 8.69
N ALA A 603 -7.58 -4.77 8.68
CA ALA A 603 -6.22 -4.98 8.21
C ALA A 603 -5.50 -6.08 9.01
N GLU A 604 -5.68 -6.12 10.33
CA GLU A 604 -5.09 -7.13 11.20
C GLU A 604 -5.76 -8.51 11.07
N ARG A 605 -6.98 -8.57 10.53
CA ARG A 605 -7.60 -9.84 10.12
C ARG A 605 -7.03 -10.40 8.82
N SER A 606 -6.10 -9.69 8.17
CA SER A 606 -5.63 -9.97 6.81
C SER A 606 -6.75 -9.92 5.75
N ALA A 607 -7.80 -9.14 6.02
CA ALA A 607 -8.88 -8.92 5.07
C ALA A 607 -8.38 -8.06 3.88
N ALA A 608 -8.87 -8.38 2.68
CA ALA A 608 -8.58 -7.63 1.46
C ALA A 608 -9.25 -6.24 1.49
N GLY A 609 -10.47 -6.16 2.02
CA GLY A 609 -11.25 -4.94 2.17
C GLY A 609 -12.24 -5.06 3.34
N CYS A 610 -12.93 -3.98 3.66
CA CYS A 610 -13.96 -3.96 4.69
C CYS A 610 -15.11 -3.05 4.28
N THR A 611 -16.33 -3.40 4.68
CA THR A 611 -17.49 -2.50 4.67
C THR A 611 -18.18 -2.53 6.03
N VAL A 612 -18.74 -1.40 6.43
CA VAL A 612 -19.55 -1.26 7.64
C VAL A 612 -20.90 -0.68 7.23
N HIS A 613 -21.96 -1.42 7.51
CA HIS A 613 -23.31 -1.00 7.16
C HIS A 613 -23.82 0.06 8.13
N LEU A 614 -24.01 1.29 7.63
CA LEU A 614 -24.46 2.46 8.38
C LEU A 614 -25.76 3.03 7.83
N ASP A 615 -26.52 3.68 8.71
CA ASP A 615 -27.65 4.51 8.33
C ASP A 615 -27.21 5.84 7.72
N LYS A 616 -28.14 6.51 7.04
CA LYS A 616 -27.86 7.78 6.34
C LYS A 616 -27.53 8.93 7.29
N ALA A 617 -28.10 8.97 8.49
CA ALA A 617 -28.01 10.12 9.39
C ALA A 617 -26.57 10.42 9.83
N PRO A 618 -25.77 9.44 10.32
CA PRO A 618 -24.35 9.66 10.62
C PRO A 618 -23.53 10.15 9.42
N ILE A 619 -23.86 9.68 8.21
CA ILE A 619 -23.15 10.04 6.98
C ILE A 619 -23.47 11.49 6.57
N ILE A 620 -24.75 11.90 6.67
CA ILE A 620 -25.18 13.28 6.39
C ILE A 620 -24.48 14.27 7.33
N GLU A 621 -24.44 13.98 8.64
CA GLU A 621 -23.71 14.78 9.62
C GLU A 621 -22.24 14.90 9.25
N TYR A 622 -21.58 13.78 8.94
CA TYR A 622 -20.17 13.75 8.62
C TYR A 622 -19.84 14.52 7.34
N LEU A 623 -20.62 14.35 6.25
CA LEU A 623 -20.38 15.07 5.00
C LEU A 623 -20.64 16.57 5.13
N THR A 624 -21.61 16.98 5.95
CA THR A 624 -21.88 18.40 6.22
C THR A 624 -20.67 19.06 6.88
N SER A 625 -20.11 18.44 7.92
CA SER A 625 -18.86 18.85 8.57
C SER A 625 -17.68 18.88 7.59
N ASN A 626 -17.56 17.85 6.76
CA ASN A 626 -16.45 17.71 5.82
C ASN A 626 -16.44 18.79 4.74
N ILE A 627 -17.61 19.19 4.21
CA ILE A 627 -17.69 20.28 3.22
C ILE A 627 -17.08 21.57 3.77
N THR A 628 -17.40 21.92 5.02
CA THR A 628 -16.80 23.07 5.71
C THR A 628 -15.29 22.91 5.85
N LEU A 629 -14.80 21.73 6.24
CA LEU A 629 -13.36 21.46 6.31
C LEU A 629 -12.66 21.63 4.96
N LEU A 630 -13.24 21.11 3.88
CA LEU A 630 -12.64 21.18 2.55
C LEU A 630 -12.64 22.62 2.01
N ARG A 631 -13.68 23.42 2.29
CA ARG A 631 -13.68 24.86 2.00
C ARG A 631 -12.61 25.59 2.81
N TRP A 632 -12.50 25.28 4.10
CA TRP A 632 -11.43 25.80 4.97
C TRP A 632 -10.04 25.46 4.41
N MET A 633 -9.81 24.24 3.92
CA MET A 633 -8.54 23.85 3.28
C MET A 633 -8.22 24.71 2.05
N ILE A 634 -9.23 25.04 1.23
CA ILE A 634 -9.04 25.93 0.08
C ILE A 634 -8.61 27.33 0.56
N ALA A 635 -9.29 27.88 1.56
CA ALA A 635 -8.97 29.20 2.14
C ALA A 635 -7.55 29.24 2.74
N GLU A 636 -7.13 28.15 3.38
CA GLU A 636 -5.80 27.99 3.98
C GLU A 636 -4.68 27.69 2.95
N GLY A 637 -5.01 27.66 1.66
CA GLY A 637 -4.05 27.48 0.57
C GLY A 637 -3.50 26.06 0.48
N TYR A 638 -4.30 25.05 0.77
CA TYR A 638 -3.93 23.67 0.40
C TYR A 638 -3.86 23.52 -1.12
N ALA A 639 -2.90 22.71 -1.57
CA ALA A 639 -2.63 22.56 -2.99
C ALA A 639 -3.80 21.88 -3.74
N ASP A 640 -3.98 22.29 -5.00
CA ASP A 640 -5.03 21.84 -5.93
C ASP A 640 -6.48 22.10 -5.45
N ALA A 641 -6.83 23.40 -5.31
CA ALA A 641 -8.18 23.84 -5.00
C ALA A 641 -9.26 23.32 -5.99
N ARG A 642 -8.87 22.96 -7.22
CA ARG A 642 -9.78 22.39 -8.23
C ARG A 642 -10.30 21.01 -7.81
N THR A 643 -9.42 20.13 -7.35
CA THR A 643 -9.81 18.79 -6.87
C THR A 643 -10.62 18.87 -5.58
N LEU A 644 -10.24 19.77 -4.64
CA LEU A 644 -11.04 20.04 -3.44
C LEU A 644 -12.46 20.53 -3.80
N GLY A 645 -12.57 21.51 -4.69
CA GLY A 645 -13.85 22.04 -5.17
C GLY A 645 -14.71 20.98 -5.87
N ARG A 646 -14.10 20.14 -6.73
CA ARG A 646 -14.79 19.01 -7.38
C ARG A 646 -15.32 18.02 -6.34
N ARG A 647 -14.57 17.76 -5.27
CA ARG A 647 -15.01 16.86 -4.19
C ARG A 647 -16.16 17.45 -3.37
N ILE A 648 -16.08 18.73 -2.99
CA ILE A 648 -17.15 19.46 -2.29
C ILE A 648 -18.46 19.34 -3.08
N LYS A 649 -18.42 19.66 -4.37
CA LYS A 649 -19.60 19.60 -5.23
C LYS A 649 -20.27 18.22 -5.23
N LYS A 650 -19.48 17.14 -5.31
CA LYS A 650 -20.02 15.77 -5.27
C LYS A 650 -20.61 15.40 -3.92
N MET A 651 -20.05 15.90 -2.83
CA MET A 651 -20.63 15.73 -1.49
C MET A 651 -21.98 16.44 -1.39
N GLU A 652 -22.08 17.68 -1.90
CA GLU A 652 -23.33 18.43 -1.96
C GLU A 652 -24.38 17.75 -2.85
N GLU A 653 -23.97 17.21 -4.00
CA GLU A 653 -24.83 16.42 -4.90
C GLU A 653 -25.39 15.18 -4.18
N TRP A 654 -24.57 14.47 -3.40
CA TRP A 654 -25.04 13.34 -2.59
C TRP A 654 -25.98 13.80 -1.45
N LEU A 655 -25.66 14.90 -0.75
CA LEU A 655 -26.52 15.43 0.32
C LEU A 655 -27.89 15.88 -0.19
N ALA A 656 -27.98 16.36 -1.43
CA ALA A 656 -29.23 16.73 -2.08
C ALA A 656 -30.15 15.52 -2.38
N ASN A 657 -29.57 14.32 -2.52
CA ASN A 657 -30.31 13.08 -2.75
C ASN A 657 -29.59 11.89 -2.07
N PRO A 658 -29.68 11.75 -0.74
CA PRO A 658 -28.87 10.79 0.02
C PRO A 658 -29.38 9.37 -0.21
N GLN A 659 -28.69 8.65 -1.10
CA GLN A 659 -28.96 7.25 -1.42
C GLN A 659 -27.80 6.37 -0.95
N LEU A 660 -28.14 5.19 -0.43
CA LEU A 660 -27.19 4.18 0.01
C LEU A 660 -27.59 2.83 -0.58
N LEU A 661 -26.60 2.07 -1.02
CA LEU A 661 -26.73 0.65 -1.34
C LEU A 661 -27.10 -0.13 -0.08
N GLN A 662 -27.72 -1.30 -0.29
CA GLN A 662 -28.07 -2.25 0.75
C GLN A 662 -27.74 -3.66 0.24
N PRO A 663 -27.25 -4.57 1.10
CA PRO A 663 -27.10 -5.97 0.72
C PRO A 663 -28.48 -6.58 0.41
N ASP A 664 -28.52 -7.53 -0.52
CA ASP A 664 -29.72 -8.33 -0.73
C ASP A 664 -29.93 -9.31 0.43
N ALA A 665 -31.20 -9.62 0.73
CA ALA A 665 -31.55 -10.48 1.86
C ALA A 665 -31.03 -11.91 1.74
N ASP A 666 -30.75 -12.37 0.52
CA ASP A 666 -30.24 -13.71 0.20
C ASP A 666 -28.78 -13.70 -0.29
N ALA A 667 -28.03 -12.62 -0.03
CA ALA A 667 -26.61 -12.54 -0.33
C ALA A 667 -25.81 -13.69 0.32
N GLU A 668 -24.86 -14.24 -0.43
CA GLU A 668 -24.03 -15.37 0.01
C GLU A 668 -22.72 -14.88 0.64
N TYR A 669 -22.37 -15.49 1.78
CA TYR A 669 -21.13 -15.25 2.50
C TYR A 669 -20.43 -16.58 2.75
N ALA A 670 -19.10 -16.57 2.73
CA ALA A 670 -18.33 -17.78 3.01
C ALA A 670 -18.42 -18.22 4.47
N ALA A 671 -18.65 -17.28 5.37
CA ALA A 671 -19.00 -17.53 6.77
C ALA A 671 -19.82 -16.36 7.31
N VAL A 672 -20.66 -16.65 8.30
CA VAL A 672 -21.40 -15.66 9.09
C VAL A 672 -21.04 -15.87 10.55
N ILE A 673 -20.57 -14.81 11.21
CA ILE A 673 -20.22 -14.80 12.64
C ILE A 673 -21.21 -13.86 13.33
N GLU A 674 -22.07 -14.42 14.19
CA GLU A 674 -22.97 -13.63 15.02
C GLU A 674 -22.33 -13.36 16.38
N ILE A 675 -22.32 -12.08 16.79
CA ILE A 675 -21.79 -11.66 18.09
C ILE A 675 -22.91 -10.99 18.87
N ASP A 676 -23.36 -11.65 19.95
CA ASP A 676 -24.31 -11.04 20.88
C ASP A 676 -23.57 -10.09 21.82
N LEU A 677 -23.93 -8.81 21.78
CA LEU A 677 -23.34 -7.79 22.65
C LEU A 677 -23.66 -8.05 24.12
N ALA A 678 -24.73 -8.80 24.41
CA ALA A 678 -25.05 -9.21 25.77
C ALA A 678 -23.99 -10.12 26.37
N ASP A 679 -23.22 -10.87 25.58
CA ASP A 679 -22.21 -11.83 26.06
C ASP A 679 -20.84 -11.17 26.35
N ILE A 680 -20.68 -9.90 26.01
CA ILE A 680 -19.43 -9.16 26.24
C ILE A 680 -19.59 -8.35 27.52
N HIS A 681 -19.08 -8.89 28.63
CA HIS A 681 -19.28 -8.28 29.97
C HIS A 681 -18.06 -7.54 30.52
N GLU A 682 -16.96 -7.49 29.79
CA GLU A 682 -15.71 -6.83 30.19
C GLU A 682 -14.84 -6.52 28.98
N PRO A 683 -13.83 -5.63 29.12
CA PRO A 683 -12.92 -5.31 28.04
C PRO A 683 -12.20 -6.53 27.48
N ILE A 684 -11.85 -6.47 26.19
CA ILE A 684 -11.09 -7.50 25.48
C ILE A 684 -9.82 -6.85 24.95
N VAL A 685 -8.67 -7.46 25.17
CA VAL A 685 -7.37 -6.94 24.73
C VAL A 685 -6.66 -7.93 23.82
N ALA A 686 -5.86 -7.44 22.88
CA ALA A 686 -4.86 -8.28 22.22
C ALA A 686 -3.63 -8.39 23.12
N CYS A 687 -3.19 -9.62 23.36
CA CYS A 687 -2.03 -9.98 24.16
C CYS A 687 -0.73 -9.66 23.42
N PRO A 688 0.41 -9.59 24.11
CA PRO A 688 1.68 -9.20 23.52
C PRO A 688 2.01 -9.95 22.23
N ASN A 689 2.34 -9.18 21.21
CA ASN A 689 3.05 -9.63 20.01
C ASN A 689 2.23 -10.42 18.98
N ASP A 690 0.91 -10.54 19.15
CA ASP A 690 0.00 -11.05 18.12
C ASP A 690 -1.37 -10.33 18.18
N PRO A 691 -1.80 -9.64 17.10
CA PRO A 691 -3.12 -9.02 17.04
C PRO A 691 -4.28 -10.04 17.08
N ASP A 692 -4.02 -11.33 16.82
CA ASP A 692 -5.00 -12.41 16.89
C ASP A 692 -5.16 -13.01 18.30
N ASP A 693 -4.14 -12.88 19.17
CA ASP A 693 -4.19 -13.46 20.53
C ASP A 693 -5.00 -12.55 21.46
N VAL A 694 -6.32 -12.66 21.43
CA VAL A 694 -7.22 -11.84 22.23
C VAL A 694 -7.73 -12.55 23.48
N LYS A 695 -7.77 -11.83 24.60
CA LYS A 695 -8.25 -12.33 25.90
C LYS A 695 -9.10 -11.30 26.61
N THR A 696 -9.96 -11.77 27.50
CA THR A 696 -10.76 -10.89 28.38
C THR A 696 -9.88 -10.21 29.41
N LEU A 697 -10.34 -9.06 29.93
CA LEU A 697 -9.62 -8.29 30.96
C LEU A 697 -9.23 -9.16 32.16
N SER A 698 -10.13 -10.01 32.64
CA SER A 698 -9.89 -10.88 33.79
C SER A 698 -8.74 -11.87 33.58
N GLU A 699 -8.49 -12.32 32.35
CA GLU A 699 -7.41 -13.27 32.04
C GLU A 699 -6.01 -12.63 32.06
N VAL A 700 -5.93 -11.31 31.93
CA VAL A 700 -4.67 -10.56 31.86
C VAL A 700 -4.49 -9.54 32.99
N ALA A 701 -5.47 -9.44 33.89
CA ALA A 701 -5.45 -8.53 35.02
C ALA A 701 -4.18 -8.71 35.87
N GLY A 702 -3.59 -7.60 36.30
CA GLY A 702 -2.36 -7.61 37.09
C GLY A 702 -1.06 -7.59 36.28
N ALA A 703 -1.10 -7.78 34.95
CA ALA A 703 0.09 -7.61 34.11
C ALA A 703 0.68 -6.21 34.28
N ALA A 704 1.98 -6.13 34.59
CA ALA A 704 2.68 -4.86 34.80
C ALA A 704 2.83 -4.09 33.49
N ILE A 705 2.67 -2.77 33.55
CA ILE A 705 2.78 -1.87 32.39
C ILE A 705 3.84 -0.82 32.70
N ASP A 706 4.83 -0.69 31.81
CA ASP A 706 5.89 0.31 31.89
C ASP A 706 5.51 1.61 31.18
N GLU A 707 4.93 1.48 29.98
CA GLU A 707 4.58 2.60 29.11
C GLU A 707 3.16 2.47 28.56
N VAL A 708 2.52 3.59 28.28
CA VAL A 708 1.17 3.64 27.70
C VAL A 708 1.16 4.58 26.51
N PHE A 709 0.54 4.17 25.41
CA PHE A 709 0.38 4.99 24.20
C PHE A 709 -1.10 5.17 23.86
N ILE A 710 -1.54 6.43 23.82
CA ILE A 710 -2.88 6.84 23.39
C ILE A 710 -2.74 7.75 22.17
N GLY A 711 -3.03 7.23 20.99
CA GLY A 711 -3.08 8.04 19.77
C GLY A 711 -2.69 7.29 18.50
N SER A 712 -3.65 7.02 17.63
CA SER A 712 -3.38 6.50 16.28
C SER A 712 -4.56 6.82 15.36
N CYS A 713 -4.60 6.22 14.17
CA CYS A 713 -5.79 6.27 13.31
C CYS A 713 -7.05 5.67 13.97
N MET A 714 -6.89 4.76 14.94
CA MET A 714 -8.00 4.17 15.73
C MET A 714 -8.63 5.14 16.73
N THR A 715 -8.06 6.33 16.93
CA THR A 715 -8.54 7.29 17.93
C THR A 715 -9.16 8.52 17.29
N ASN A 716 -10.07 9.16 18.02
CA ASN A 716 -10.77 10.39 17.71
C ASN A 716 -10.82 11.24 18.99
N ILE A 717 -11.22 12.51 18.90
CA ILE A 717 -11.20 13.45 20.03
C ILE A 717 -11.89 12.93 21.31
N GLY A 718 -12.96 12.12 21.19
CA GLY A 718 -13.70 11.59 22.34
C GLY A 718 -12.85 10.69 23.24
N HIS A 719 -11.97 9.89 22.64
CA HIS A 719 -11.01 9.04 23.34
C HIS A 719 -10.04 9.85 24.21
N PHE A 720 -9.58 11.00 23.72
CA PHE A 720 -8.71 11.89 24.48
C PHE A 720 -9.46 12.61 25.60
N ARG A 721 -10.71 13.02 25.39
CA ARG A 721 -11.54 13.60 26.45
C ARG A 721 -11.80 12.58 27.57
N ALA A 722 -12.09 11.33 27.22
CA ALA A 722 -12.30 10.24 28.16
C ALA A 722 -11.02 9.96 28.98
N ALA A 723 -9.87 9.84 28.31
CA ALA A 723 -8.58 9.65 28.96
C ALA A 723 -8.22 10.82 29.89
N ALA A 724 -8.43 12.07 29.45
CA ALA A 724 -8.20 13.25 30.27
C ALA A 724 -9.11 13.24 31.52
N LYS A 725 -10.39 12.88 31.37
CA LYS A 725 -11.33 12.80 32.50
C LYS A 725 -10.88 11.77 33.55
N LEU A 726 -10.40 10.61 33.10
CA LEU A 726 -9.87 9.56 33.99
C LEU A 726 -8.57 9.96 34.70
N LEU A 727 -7.78 10.86 34.08
CA LEU A 727 -6.51 11.36 34.61
C LEU A 727 -6.65 12.69 35.37
N GLU A 728 -7.87 13.21 35.54
CA GLU A 728 -8.12 14.49 36.19
C GLU A 728 -7.55 14.50 37.62
N GLY A 729 -6.76 15.53 37.93
CA GLY A 729 -6.11 15.71 39.24
C GLY A 729 -4.98 14.73 39.55
N LYS A 730 -4.59 13.85 38.62
CA LYS A 730 -3.46 12.92 38.82
C LYS A 730 -2.13 13.61 38.53
N ARG A 731 -1.09 13.18 39.26
CA ARG A 731 0.30 13.60 39.15
C ARG A 731 1.20 12.39 39.38
N ASP A 732 2.42 12.44 38.87
CA ASP A 732 3.47 11.42 39.11
C ASP A 732 2.97 9.97 38.86
N ILE A 733 2.28 9.76 37.74
CA ILE A 733 1.78 8.42 37.37
C ILE A 733 2.97 7.45 37.22
N PRO A 734 2.80 6.15 37.55
CA PRO A 734 3.90 5.19 37.59
C PRO A 734 4.43 4.77 36.22
N THR A 735 3.75 5.14 35.13
CA THR A 735 4.10 4.76 33.76
C THR A 735 4.56 5.96 32.93
N ARG A 736 5.25 5.70 31.82
CA ARG A 736 5.45 6.71 30.80
C ARG A 736 4.23 6.76 29.87
N LEU A 737 3.43 7.81 29.99
CA LEU A 737 2.28 8.03 29.11
C LEU A 737 2.65 8.88 27.90
N TRP A 738 2.30 8.41 26.71
CA TRP A 738 2.46 9.08 25.42
C TRP A 738 1.09 9.40 24.85
N VAL A 739 0.87 10.66 24.46
CA VAL A 739 -0.41 11.13 23.91
C VAL A 739 -0.17 11.80 22.57
N ALA A 740 -0.81 11.28 21.51
CA ALA A 740 -0.63 11.74 20.13
C ALA A 740 -1.98 11.96 19.44
N PRO A 741 -2.56 13.18 19.47
CA PRO A 741 -3.79 13.46 18.75
C PRO A 741 -3.67 13.16 17.26
N PRO A 742 -4.71 12.62 16.60
CA PRO A 742 -4.59 12.17 15.22
C PRO A 742 -4.48 13.33 14.23
N THR A 743 -5.06 14.50 14.51
CA THR A 743 -4.93 15.69 13.65
C THR A 743 -4.59 16.95 14.45
N LYS A 744 -4.12 17.98 13.74
CA LYS A 744 -3.95 19.32 14.33
C LYS A 744 -5.26 19.93 14.82
N MET A 745 -6.39 19.55 14.24
CA MET A 745 -7.71 20.03 14.65
C MET A 745 -8.06 19.44 16.02
N ASP A 746 -7.85 18.13 16.20
CA ASP A 746 -8.03 17.48 17.51
C ASP A 746 -7.11 18.12 18.56
N ALA A 747 -5.83 18.32 18.23
CA ALA A 747 -4.87 18.96 19.13
C ALA A 747 -5.30 20.38 19.53
N SER A 748 -5.81 21.17 18.58
CA SER A 748 -6.31 22.52 18.81
C SER A 748 -7.51 22.53 19.76
N GLU A 749 -8.52 21.72 19.49
CA GLU A 749 -9.73 21.66 20.32
C GLU A 749 -9.43 21.13 21.72
N LEU A 750 -8.64 20.06 21.85
CA LEU A 750 -8.21 19.53 23.14
C LEU A 750 -7.39 20.55 23.95
N THR A 751 -6.68 21.45 23.28
CA THR A 751 -5.96 22.55 23.92
C THR A 751 -6.94 23.61 24.44
N LYS A 752 -7.91 24.05 23.62
CA LYS A 752 -8.92 25.04 23.99
C LYS A 752 -9.79 24.58 25.16
N GLU A 753 -10.10 23.29 25.20
CA GLU A 753 -10.88 22.65 26.27
C GLU A 753 -10.07 22.40 27.55
N GLY A 754 -8.76 22.63 27.54
CA GLY A 754 -7.88 22.47 28.71
C GLY A 754 -7.41 21.03 28.97
N HIS A 755 -7.70 20.08 28.07
CA HIS A 755 -7.29 18.68 28.22
C HIS A 755 -5.76 18.51 28.16
N TYR A 756 -5.05 19.32 27.37
CA TYR A 756 -3.58 19.36 27.37
C TYR A 756 -3.00 19.68 28.76
N GLY A 757 -3.64 20.58 29.51
CA GLY A 757 -3.23 20.89 30.89
C GLY A 757 -3.37 19.69 31.83
N THR A 758 -4.42 18.88 31.63
CA THR A 758 -4.64 17.64 32.40
C THR A 758 -3.57 16.60 32.10
N PHE A 759 -3.27 16.37 30.82
CA PHE A 759 -2.20 15.45 30.42
C PHE A 759 -0.82 15.91 30.92
N GLY A 760 -0.52 17.20 30.80
CA GLY A 760 0.73 17.77 31.32
C GLY A 760 0.86 17.62 32.83
N ALA A 761 -0.22 17.85 33.60
CA ALA A 761 -0.22 17.65 35.06
C ALA A 761 -0.02 16.18 35.45
N ALA A 762 -0.55 15.24 34.67
CA ALA A 762 -0.33 13.81 34.85
C ALA A 762 1.10 13.37 34.48
N GLY A 763 1.90 14.22 33.83
CA GLY A 763 3.26 13.90 33.38
C GLY A 763 3.34 13.23 32.00
N ALA A 764 2.28 13.32 31.19
CA ALA A 764 2.25 12.74 29.86
C ALA A 764 3.21 13.46 28.90
N ARG A 765 3.83 12.69 28.01
CA ARG A 765 4.57 13.20 26.85
C ARG A 765 3.59 13.44 25.69
N MET A 766 3.41 14.70 25.34
CA MET A 766 2.62 15.09 24.18
C MET A 766 3.47 14.98 22.91
N GLU A 767 2.99 14.22 21.94
CA GLU A 767 3.55 14.15 20.60
C GLU A 767 2.76 15.06 19.66
N MET A 768 3.41 15.55 18.60
CA MET A 768 2.69 16.31 17.57
C MET A 768 1.75 15.40 16.76
N PRO A 769 0.73 15.96 16.08
CA PRO A 769 -0.19 15.16 15.30
C PRO A 769 0.49 14.28 14.25
N GLY A 770 0.18 12.98 14.27
CA GLY A 770 0.80 12.00 13.40
C GLY A 770 0.75 10.58 13.98
N CYS A 771 1.42 9.64 13.30
CA CYS A 771 1.38 8.22 13.67
C CYS A 771 2.19 7.91 14.94
N SER A 772 3.21 8.72 15.25
CA SER A 772 4.05 8.57 16.45
C SER A 772 4.54 7.12 16.65
N LEU A 773 4.36 6.55 17.85
CA LEU A 773 4.80 5.20 18.21
C LEU A 773 4.13 4.08 17.40
N CYS A 774 2.98 4.33 16.77
CA CYS A 774 2.23 3.31 16.02
C CYS A 774 3.10 2.62 14.94
N MET A 775 4.04 3.35 14.35
CA MET A 775 4.97 2.78 13.37
C MET A 775 6.33 2.38 13.94
N GLY A 776 6.79 3.02 15.02
CA GLY A 776 8.11 2.78 15.62
C GLY A 776 9.29 3.09 14.69
N ASN A 777 9.11 3.94 13.67
CA ASN A 777 10.18 4.32 12.74
C ASN A 777 11.02 5.53 13.23
N GLN A 778 10.48 6.32 14.16
CA GLN A 778 11.14 7.49 14.77
C GLN A 778 11.27 7.31 16.28
N ALA A 779 10.34 7.84 17.07
CA ALA A 779 10.24 7.56 18.48
C ALA A 779 9.88 6.08 18.70
N GLN A 780 10.48 5.49 19.73
CA GLN A 780 10.25 4.12 20.15
C GLN A 780 10.07 4.07 21.68
N ALA A 781 9.29 3.11 22.13
CA ALA A 781 9.24 2.72 23.54
C ALA A 781 10.61 2.17 23.97
N ARG A 782 10.88 2.20 25.28
CA ARG A 782 12.12 1.66 25.85
C ARG A 782 12.24 0.18 25.50
N GLU A 783 13.45 -0.26 25.16
CA GLU A 783 13.72 -1.67 24.90
C GLU A 783 13.27 -2.55 26.08
N GLY A 784 12.59 -3.65 25.76
CA GLY A 784 12.09 -4.59 26.78
C GLY A 784 10.82 -4.15 27.53
N ALA A 785 10.31 -2.94 27.28
CA ALA A 785 9.14 -2.43 28.00
C ALA A 785 7.87 -3.22 27.69
N THR A 786 7.01 -3.36 28.70
CA THR A 786 5.62 -3.79 28.51
C THR A 786 4.74 -2.56 28.28
N VAL A 787 4.09 -2.50 27.12
CA VAL A 787 3.35 -1.33 26.66
C VAL A 787 1.86 -1.65 26.55
N PHE A 788 1.00 -0.76 27.05
CA PHE A 788 -0.43 -0.78 26.71
C PHE A 788 -0.70 0.28 25.64
N SER A 789 -1.24 -0.12 24.48
CA SER A 789 -1.33 0.76 23.32
C SER A 789 -2.73 0.78 22.71
N THR A 790 -3.16 1.96 22.25
CA THR A 790 -4.35 2.09 21.39
C THR A 790 -4.03 2.02 19.89
N SER A 791 -2.78 1.74 19.51
CA SER A 791 -2.37 1.51 18.11
C SER A 791 -3.03 0.28 17.50
N THR A 792 -2.83 0.06 16.20
CA THR A 792 -3.41 -1.07 15.47
C THR A 792 -2.61 -2.36 15.59
N ARG A 793 -1.28 -2.27 15.77
CA ARG A 793 -0.36 -3.42 15.73
C ARG A 793 0.49 -3.53 16.98
N ASN A 794 0.71 -4.76 17.41
CA ASN A 794 1.60 -5.12 18.50
C ASN A 794 2.68 -6.12 18.10
N PHE A 795 2.91 -6.40 16.80
CA PHE A 795 3.95 -7.33 16.32
C PHE A 795 5.30 -7.13 17.04
N PRO A 796 6.13 -8.20 17.16
CA PRO A 796 7.46 -8.10 17.75
C PRO A 796 8.25 -6.93 17.15
N ASN A 797 8.93 -6.16 18.01
CA ASN A 797 9.77 -5.02 17.64
C ASN A 797 9.03 -3.81 17.01
N ARG A 798 7.69 -3.77 17.07
CA ARG A 798 6.90 -2.72 16.40
C ARG A 798 6.97 -1.35 17.07
N LEU A 799 6.67 -1.27 18.37
CA LEU A 799 6.70 0.00 19.12
C LEU A 799 8.10 0.30 19.68
N GLY A 800 8.93 -0.73 19.83
CA GLY A 800 10.32 -0.64 20.27
C GLY A 800 10.94 -2.03 20.26
N ARG A 801 12.28 -2.12 20.35
CA ARG A 801 12.98 -3.41 20.34
C ARG A 801 12.59 -4.25 21.55
N ASN A 802 12.34 -5.53 21.36
CA ASN A 802 12.04 -6.50 22.43
C ASN A 802 10.86 -6.08 23.34
N THR A 803 9.94 -5.22 22.88
CA THR A 803 8.78 -4.79 23.68
C THR A 803 7.68 -5.84 23.68
N ASN A 804 6.89 -5.87 24.77
CA ASN A 804 5.66 -6.67 24.88
C ASN A 804 4.44 -5.74 24.83
N VAL A 805 3.63 -5.79 23.77
CA VAL A 805 2.61 -4.76 23.54
C VAL A 805 1.19 -5.33 23.62
N TYR A 806 0.41 -4.88 24.60
CA TYR A 806 -1.04 -5.09 24.66
C TYR A 806 -1.77 -4.05 23.79
N LEU A 807 -2.87 -4.46 23.14
CA LEU A 807 -3.76 -3.54 22.42
C LEU A 807 -5.13 -3.47 23.08
N GLY A 808 -5.65 -2.26 23.31
CA GLY A 808 -6.98 -2.07 23.91
C GLY A 808 -7.53 -0.66 23.76
N SER A 809 -8.58 -0.36 24.51
CA SER A 809 -9.31 0.93 24.47
C SER A 809 -8.53 2.07 25.13
N ALA A 810 -8.88 3.32 24.80
CA ALA A 810 -8.24 4.50 25.35
C ALA A 810 -8.57 4.71 26.85
N GLU A 811 -9.79 4.34 27.24
CA GLU A 811 -10.27 4.37 28.61
C GLU A 811 -9.45 3.40 29.48
N LEU A 812 -9.30 2.15 29.00
CA LEU A 812 -8.47 1.15 29.69
C LEU A 812 -7.00 1.56 29.71
N ALA A 813 -6.48 2.13 28.62
CA ALA A 813 -5.11 2.65 28.57
C ALA A 813 -4.86 3.74 29.63
N ALA A 814 -5.79 4.69 29.78
CA ALA A 814 -5.69 5.75 30.79
C ALA A 814 -5.68 5.16 32.22
N ILE A 815 -6.52 4.16 32.51
CA ILE A 815 -6.51 3.45 33.80
C ILE A 815 -5.19 2.69 34.00
N CYS A 816 -4.71 1.96 32.99
CA CYS A 816 -3.41 1.29 33.04
C CYS A 816 -2.28 2.28 33.35
N SER A 817 -2.31 3.48 32.76
CA SER A 817 -1.27 4.49 32.95
C SER A 817 -1.16 4.99 34.39
N ARG A 818 -2.30 5.15 35.09
CA ARG A 818 -2.34 5.60 36.49
C ARG A 818 -1.99 4.48 37.47
N LEU A 819 -2.24 3.23 37.09
CA LEU A 819 -2.06 2.06 37.96
C LEU A 819 -0.70 1.38 37.80
N GLY A 820 -0.05 1.49 36.64
CA GLY A 820 1.18 0.74 36.33
C GLY A 820 0.94 -0.74 36.06
N ARG A 821 -0.31 -1.14 35.87
CA ARG A 821 -0.74 -2.51 35.56
C ARG A 821 -2.12 -2.53 34.91
N ILE A 822 -2.47 -3.66 34.32
CA ILE A 822 -3.83 -3.93 33.88
C ILE A 822 -4.76 -4.06 35.11
N PRO A 823 -5.88 -3.30 35.19
CA PRO A 823 -6.81 -3.35 36.33
C PRO A 823 -7.57 -4.68 36.38
N THR A 824 -8.13 -4.99 37.55
CA THR A 824 -9.22 -5.98 37.64
C THR A 824 -10.51 -5.42 37.05
N LYS A 825 -11.48 -6.28 36.74
CA LYS A 825 -12.80 -5.87 36.26
C LYS A 825 -13.49 -4.89 37.22
N ASP A 826 -13.45 -5.13 38.52
CA ASP A 826 -14.10 -4.25 39.51
C ASP A 826 -13.42 -2.87 39.57
N GLU A 827 -12.09 -2.82 39.53
CA GLU A 827 -11.33 -1.55 39.48
C GLU A 827 -11.66 -0.77 38.19
N TYR A 828 -11.72 -1.46 37.06
CA TYR A 828 -12.10 -0.86 35.78
C TYR A 828 -13.51 -0.27 35.83
N MET A 829 -14.49 -1.06 36.28
CA MET A 829 -15.89 -0.65 36.35
C MET A 829 -16.12 0.54 37.29
N ALA A 830 -15.37 0.60 38.40
CA ALA A 830 -15.42 1.74 39.32
C ALA A 830 -14.90 3.04 38.66
N ASP A 831 -13.82 2.96 37.89
CA ASP A 831 -13.22 4.12 37.22
C ASP A 831 -14.07 4.63 36.05
N VAL A 832 -14.55 3.73 35.19
CA VAL A 832 -15.35 4.13 34.00
C VAL A 832 -16.74 4.66 34.34
N GLY A 833 -17.22 4.46 35.57
CA GLY A 833 -18.45 5.07 36.07
C GLY A 833 -18.47 6.60 35.93
N VAL A 834 -17.31 7.26 36.06
CA VAL A 834 -17.15 8.72 35.92
C VAL A 834 -17.34 9.18 34.46
N ILE A 835 -16.95 8.34 33.49
CA ILE A 835 -17.17 8.64 32.06
C ILE A 835 -18.66 8.60 31.75
N LYS A 836 -19.38 7.59 32.28
CA LYS A 836 -20.83 7.43 32.02
C LYS A 836 -21.64 8.66 32.41
N THR A 837 -21.29 9.34 33.51
CA THR A 837 -22.00 10.54 33.97
C THR A 837 -21.83 11.76 33.06
N SER A 838 -20.81 11.78 32.19
CA SER A 838 -20.51 12.90 31.29
C SER A 838 -20.37 12.48 29.83
N GLY A 839 -20.92 11.31 29.46
CA GLY A 839 -20.69 10.67 28.16
C GLY A 839 -21.07 11.56 26.97
N GLU A 840 -22.21 12.24 27.01
CA GLU A 840 -22.66 13.13 25.93
C GLU A 840 -21.71 14.32 25.69
N GLN A 841 -21.02 14.79 26.73
CA GLN A 841 -20.03 15.85 26.61
C GLN A 841 -18.68 15.29 26.14
N ILE A 842 -18.29 14.12 26.64
CA ILE A 842 -17.01 13.46 26.33
C ILE A 842 -16.97 13.05 24.85
N TYR A 843 -17.99 12.32 24.38
CA TYR A 843 -18.04 11.75 23.04
C TYR A 843 -18.73 12.67 22.01
N ARG A 844 -18.43 13.97 22.08
CA ARG A 844 -18.81 14.94 21.03
C ARG A 844 -17.78 14.94 19.90
N TYR A 845 -18.19 14.56 18.70
CA TYR A 845 -17.28 14.49 17.54
C TYR A 845 -17.02 15.87 16.92
N MET A 846 -16.00 15.97 16.07
CA MET A 846 -15.66 17.22 15.41
C MET A 846 -16.60 17.50 14.23
N ASN A 847 -17.55 18.42 14.44
CA ASN A 847 -18.42 18.97 13.42
C ASN A 847 -17.95 20.38 13.05
N PHE A 848 -17.13 20.52 11.99
CA PHE A 848 -16.52 21.81 11.61
C PHE A 848 -17.54 22.85 11.19
N ASP A 849 -18.68 22.40 10.67
CA ASP A 849 -19.88 23.21 10.42
C ASP A 849 -20.56 23.70 11.70
N GLN A 850 -20.07 23.38 12.89
CA GLN A 850 -20.60 23.86 14.17
C GLN A 850 -19.54 24.61 14.99
N ILE A 851 -18.34 24.78 14.43
CA ILE A 851 -17.23 25.50 15.05
C ILE A 851 -17.01 26.81 14.28
N GLN A 852 -17.37 27.93 14.91
CA GLN A 852 -17.42 29.25 14.26
C GLN A 852 -16.12 29.61 13.53
N GLU A 853 -14.95 29.29 14.09
CA GLU A 853 -13.67 29.64 13.46
C GLU A 853 -13.45 28.95 12.10
N TYR A 854 -13.98 27.74 11.90
CA TYR A 854 -13.86 27.03 10.64
C TYR A 854 -14.92 27.53 9.64
N GLN A 855 -16.13 27.80 10.11
CA GLN A 855 -17.19 28.41 9.29
C GLN A 855 -16.76 29.78 8.74
N ASP A 856 -16.28 30.68 9.61
CA ASP A 856 -15.89 32.05 9.22
C ASP A 856 -14.85 32.06 8.10
N VAL A 857 -13.92 31.10 8.13
CA VAL A 857 -12.89 30.95 7.11
C VAL A 857 -13.44 30.25 5.86
N ALA A 858 -14.26 29.21 6.02
CA ALA A 858 -14.89 28.49 4.91
C ALA A 858 -15.81 29.39 4.07
N ASP A 859 -16.54 30.32 4.70
CA ASP A 859 -17.44 31.27 4.06
C ASP A 859 -16.71 32.30 3.17
N THR A 860 -15.39 32.40 3.27
CA THR A 860 -14.58 33.24 2.38
C THR A 860 -14.37 32.62 0.99
N VAL A 861 -14.64 31.32 0.84
CA VAL A 861 -14.54 30.60 -0.43
C VAL A 861 -15.90 30.65 -1.12
N ALA A 862 -15.93 31.16 -2.36
CA ALA A 862 -17.17 31.23 -3.13
C ALA A 862 -17.80 29.83 -3.26
N ALA A 863 -19.13 29.77 -3.07
CA ALA A 863 -19.93 28.55 -3.08
C ALA A 863 -19.85 27.78 -4.40
#